data_AF-A0A3D8QRC2-F1
#
_entry.id   AF-A0A3D8QRC2-F1
#
_cell.length_a   1.000
_cell.length_b   1.000
_cell.length_c   1.000
_cell.angle_alpha   90.00
_cell.angle_beta   90.00
_cell.angle_gamma   90.00
#
_symmetry.space_group_name_H-M   'P 1'
#
loop_
_entity.id
_entity.type
_entity.pdbx_description
1 polymer ?
#
loop_
_entity_poly.entity_id
_entity_poly.type
_entity_poly.pdbx_seq_one_letter_code
_entity_poly.pdbx_strand_id
1 'polypeptide(L)'
;MLANRTYFPPPPSNASCQLCQDLRIRGDEEGSGFLGMPLWKMDDSARKGCFICRMLLQAVMELTQDFVVPSHLPGKEIIGFTIRSEAVIDSASESKRRLPAPLSLVLQTEYSQVAELEVYCLEDKPAKWPLIGPARHVHQDASQDRCIALAMDWITNCVENHTECARSSASDPVMPDRLVCVGKDLPRPYLYLNNPAARGKYATLSHCWGGKISQSLRKSTLPEFVEQIPSTALPLTFQHAIEVCQNLGIEYLWIDSLCIMQDEKEDWLAQSAKMYEYYSDSWVTIATDGAADSQQGFLRDPNRVSNSSVKRFECPGSNGESSESAVFIRRKGAPLGFDTFAHHVWNAPRQSALSYRGWTLQESILSPRILHYTAEEVTFECRTESRCECQLRPHNNAATPVKMAIQTAPFNRKWAMVVDHYSSRDLTDQSDKLTAISGVARSMQSQTPSSYWAGLWSGDFPAALLWMVYDYDGFERARSSARIRAYQAPTWSWASVTGRVILASPEVYSHSDLEILDVCLVPLGGDPYGALKEASIKVRGYLAPVEVRLSSIENGDRPRPQDRFKITSLAGCKEEDFGVFPDVDSAEGEIVSGQPYWVLLVGGSGRSGILLSRDHTSISCYRRVGRVDARLPGYEGLKEISTWQDFELI
;
A
#
# COMPACT_ATOMS: atom_id res chain seq x y z
N MET A 1 -14.36 -3.33 -35.92
CA MET A 1 -14.38 -2.79 -37.30
C MET A 1 -13.95 -1.30 -37.37
N LEU A 2 -12.73 -0.92 -36.96
CA LEU A 2 -12.33 0.51 -36.91
C LEU A 2 -10.99 0.86 -37.59
N ALA A 3 -10.27 -0.12 -38.15
CA ALA A 3 -8.92 0.10 -38.69
C ALA A 3 -8.85 0.89 -40.02
N ASN A 4 -9.97 1.39 -40.58
CA ASN A 4 -9.99 1.95 -41.95
C ASN A 4 -10.85 3.22 -42.14
N ARG A 5 -11.02 4.09 -41.14
CA ARG A 5 -11.90 5.28 -41.26
C ARG A 5 -11.26 6.57 -40.75
N THR A 6 -10.30 7.12 -41.52
CA THR A 6 -9.52 8.33 -41.19
C THR A 6 -9.87 9.57 -42.04
N TYR A 7 -11.15 9.83 -42.32
CA TYR A 7 -11.53 11.09 -42.97
C TYR A 7 -12.79 11.70 -42.36
N PHE A 8 -12.60 12.71 -41.49
CA PHE A 8 -13.64 13.60 -41.02
C PHE A 8 -13.55 14.93 -41.78
N PRO A 9 -14.64 15.48 -42.32
CA PRO A 9 -14.62 16.76 -43.03
C PRO A 9 -14.25 17.94 -42.10
N PRO A 10 -13.71 19.05 -42.65
CA PRO A 10 -13.34 20.24 -41.88
C PRO A 10 -14.58 20.88 -41.23
N PRO A 11 -14.42 21.50 -40.05
CA PRO A 11 -15.56 21.83 -39.18
C PRO A 11 -16.38 23.01 -39.72
N PRO A 12 -17.73 22.96 -39.63
CA PRO A 12 -18.52 24.16 -39.42
C PRO A 12 -18.38 24.62 -37.96
N SER A 13 -18.50 25.92 -37.73
CA SER A 13 -18.26 26.60 -36.45
C SER A 13 -19.01 25.99 -35.25
N ASN A 14 -18.28 25.75 -34.15
CA ASN A 14 -18.75 25.73 -32.74
C ASN A 14 -20.03 24.94 -32.36
N ALA A 15 -20.52 24.00 -33.17
CA ALA A 15 -21.74 23.26 -32.86
C ALA A 15 -21.49 22.13 -31.83
N SER A 16 -22.12 22.21 -30.66
CA SER A 16 -22.27 21.08 -29.73
C SER A 16 -23.63 20.41 -29.94
N CYS A 17 -23.67 19.08 -30.09
CA CYS A 17 -24.95 18.36 -30.17
C CYS A 17 -25.75 18.48 -28.86
N GLN A 18 -27.06 18.24 -28.91
CA GLN A 18 -27.93 18.27 -27.73
C GLN A 18 -27.37 17.44 -26.57
N LEU A 19 -26.78 16.28 -26.85
CA LEU A 19 -26.18 15.42 -25.84
C LEU A 19 -24.96 16.06 -25.13
N CYS A 20 -24.13 16.81 -25.86
CA CYS A 20 -23.06 17.61 -25.28
C CYS A 20 -23.56 18.90 -24.62
N GLN A 21 -24.75 19.38 -24.99
CA GLN A 21 -25.44 20.47 -24.30
C GLN A 21 -26.09 19.98 -23.00
N ASP A 22 -26.61 18.75 -22.96
CA ASP A 22 -27.16 18.12 -21.76
C ASP A 22 -26.08 17.88 -20.70
N LEU A 23 -24.83 17.64 -21.12
CA LEU A 23 -23.65 17.68 -20.23
C LEU A 23 -23.44 19.06 -19.59
N ARG A 24 -23.87 20.16 -20.22
CA ARG A 24 -23.87 21.50 -19.61
C ARG A 24 -25.01 21.68 -18.61
N ILE A 25 -26.12 20.94 -18.76
CA ILE A 25 -27.36 21.13 -18.01
C ILE A 25 -27.43 20.20 -16.78
N ARG A 26 -26.97 18.94 -16.87
CA ARG A 26 -26.98 17.96 -15.76
C ARG A 26 -25.93 18.19 -14.66
N GLY A 27 -25.35 19.39 -14.59
CA GLY A 27 -24.64 19.82 -13.40
C GLY A 27 -25.63 20.21 -12.29
N ASP A 28 -26.51 19.29 -11.91
CA ASP A 28 -27.52 19.54 -10.86
C ASP A 28 -26.89 19.42 -9.46
N GLU A 29 -27.63 19.90 -8.46
CA GLU A 29 -27.27 20.24 -7.07
C GLU A 29 -26.43 19.22 -6.26
N GLU A 30 -26.18 18.01 -6.76
CA GLU A 30 -25.42 16.94 -6.13
C GLU A 30 -24.00 16.69 -6.70
N GLY A 31 -23.62 17.32 -7.82
CA GLY A 31 -22.20 17.48 -8.19
C GLY A 31 -21.48 16.24 -8.73
N SER A 32 -22.14 15.09 -8.83
CA SER A 32 -21.67 13.93 -9.60
C SER A 32 -22.61 13.69 -10.79
N GLY A 33 -22.18 14.08 -11.99
CA GLY A 33 -22.91 13.78 -13.22
C GLY A 33 -22.51 12.40 -13.75
N PHE A 34 -23.49 11.51 -13.96
CA PHE A 34 -23.29 10.23 -14.64
C PHE A 34 -23.97 10.25 -16.00
N LEU A 35 -23.20 10.03 -17.07
CA LEU A 35 -23.75 9.82 -18.40
C LEU A 35 -23.09 8.61 -19.04
N GLY A 36 -23.81 7.49 -19.06
CA GLY A 36 -23.47 6.32 -19.87
C GLY A 36 -23.91 6.57 -21.32
N MET A 37 -22.97 6.62 -22.26
CA MET A 37 -23.30 6.76 -23.69
C MET A 37 -22.69 5.62 -24.53
N PRO A 38 -23.48 4.98 -25.41
CA PRO A 38 -22.97 4.05 -26.39
C PRO A 38 -22.03 4.72 -27.40
N LEU A 39 -20.92 4.05 -27.75
CA LEU A 39 -19.89 4.60 -28.65
C LEU A 39 -20.45 5.03 -30.02
N TRP A 40 -21.43 4.29 -30.55
CA TRP A 40 -22.06 4.58 -31.85
C TRP A 40 -22.83 5.91 -31.88
N LYS A 41 -23.43 6.34 -30.76
CA LYS A 41 -24.13 7.65 -30.67
C LYS A 41 -23.14 8.81 -30.75
N MET A 42 -21.94 8.61 -30.20
CA MET A 42 -20.86 9.59 -30.27
C MET A 42 -20.31 9.69 -31.69
N ASP A 43 -20.08 8.56 -32.37
CA ASP A 43 -19.64 8.52 -33.77
C ASP A 43 -20.66 9.23 -34.68
N ASP A 44 -21.96 8.95 -34.54
CA ASP A 44 -23.03 9.63 -35.29
C ASP A 44 -23.02 11.14 -35.04
N SER A 45 -22.90 11.57 -33.77
CA SER A 45 -22.83 12.99 -33.42
C SER A 45 -21.56 13.68 -33.95
N ALA A 46 -20.42 12.99 -33.94
CA ALA A 46 -19.16 13.48 -34.49
C ALA A 46 -19.22 13.66 -36.02
N ARG A 47 -19.86 12.71 -36.72
CA ARG A 47 -20.14 12.81 -38.18
C ARG A 47 -21.09 13.96 -38.50
N LYS A 48 -22.06 14.24 -37.62
CA LYS A 48 -22.97 15.39 -37.70
C LYS A 48 -22.32 16.74 -37.32
N GLY A 49 -21.02 16.75 -37.00
CA GLY A 49 -20.24 17.97 -36.78
C GLY A 49 -20.01 18.37 -35.32
N CYS A 50 -20.39 17.53 -34.34
CA CYS A 50 -20.13 17.85 -32.94
C CYS A 50 -18.63 17.78 -32.61
N PHE A 51 -18.04 18.91 -32.20
CA PHE A 51 -16.62 19.00 -31.84
C PHE A 51 -16.25 18.11 -30.66
N ILE A 52 -17.01 18.17 -29.55
CA ILE A 52 -16.72 17.40 -28.32
C ILE A 52 -16.74 15.89 -28.61
N CYS A 53 -17.77 15.41 -29.33
CA CYS A 53 -17.86 13.99 -29.69
C CYS A 53 -16.68 13.54 -30.55
N ARG A 54 -16.23 14.38 -31.50
CA ARG A 54 -15.08 14.09 -32.35
C ARG A 54 -13.79 14.02 -31.53
N MET A 55 -13.56 15.01 -30.68
CA MET A 55 -12.40 15.10 -29.78
C MET A 55 -12.29 13.86 -28.90
N LEU A 56 -13.36 13.50 -28.19
CA LEU A 56 -13.39 12.33 -27.31
C LEU A 56 -13.19 11.03 -28.10
N LEU A 57 -13.83 10.88 -29.27
CA LEU A 57 -13.66 9.69 -30.11
C LEU A 57 -12.22 9.54 -30.59
N GLN A 58 -11.59 10.62 -31.02
CA GLN A 58 -10.19 10.61 -31.47
C GLN A 58 -9.25 10.26 -30.31
N ALA A 59 -9.44 10.84 -29.13
CA ALA A 59 -8.63 10.52 -27.96
C ALA A 59 -8.77 9.05 -27.53
N VAL A 60 -9.99 8.50 -27.55
CA VAL A 60 -10.21 7.06 -27.31
C VAL A 60 -9.44 6.25 -28.36
N MET A 61 -9.64 6.52 -29.66
CA MET A 61 -8.99 5.76 -30.73
C MET A 61 -7.46 5.79 -30.69
N GLU A 62 -6.85 6.89 -30.27
CA GLU A 62 -5.39 7.02 -30.22
C GLU A 62 -4.81 6.53 -28.90
N LEU A 63 -5.49 6.77 -27.77
CA LEU A 63 -4.98 6.44 -26.45
C LEU A 63 -5.33 5.04 -26.01
N THR A 64 -6.22 4.32 -26.71
CA THR A 64 -6.61 2.96 -26.31
C THR A 64 -6.06 1.83 -27.17
N GLN A 65 -5.15 2.12 -28.10
CA GLN A 65 -4.63 1.11 -29.05
C GLN A 65 -3.87 -0.03 -28.37
N ASP A 66 -3.28 0.22 -27.20
CA ASP A 66 -2.47 -0.75 -26.46
C ASP A 66 -3.23 -1.47 -25.33
N PHE A 67 -4.52 -1.18 -25.10
CA PHE A 67 -5.24 -1.90 -24.04
C PHE A 67 -5.43 -3.37 -24.43
N VAL A 68 -4.65 -4.24 -23.80
CA VAL A 68 -4.83 -5.68 -23.85
C VAL A 68 -6.05 -6.02 -23.00
N VAL A 69 -7.22 -6.20 -23.63
CA VAL A 69 -8.38 -6.79 -22.96
C VAL A 69 -8.00 -8.25 -22.62
N PRO A 70 -8.09 -8.68 -21.34
CA PRO A 70 -7.76 -10.04 -20.96
C PRO A 70 -8.52 -11.05 -21.82
N SER A 71 -7.79 -12.05 -22.35
CA SER A 71 -8.31 -13.02 -23.33
C SER A 71 -9.50 -13.86 -22.83
N HIS A 72 -9.77 -13.85 -21.52
CA HIS A 72 -10.85 -14.59 -20.87
C HIS A 72 -12.18 -13.83 -20.76
N LEU A 73 -12.25 -12.54 -21.14
CA LEU A 73 -13.50 -11.79 -21.16
C LEU A 73 -14.13 -11.84 -22.55
N PRO A 74 -15.33 -12.44 -22.73
CA PRO A 74 -16.08 -12.32 -23.98
C PRO A 74 -16.45 -10.84 -24.22
N GLY A 75 -16.66 -10.40 -25.48
CA GLY A 75 -17.07 -9.02 -25.79
C GLY A 75 -15.92 -8.00 -25.83
N LYS A 76 -15.08 -8.07 -26.87
CA LYS A 76 -13.88 -7.21 -27.07
C LYS A 76 -14.17 -5.76 -27.50
N GLU A 77 -15.42 -5.33 -27.59
CA GLU A 77 -15.76 -3.99 -28.09
C GLU A 77 -16.08 -3.03 -26.94
N ILE A 78 -15.49 -1.84 -26.96
CA ILE A 78 -15.88 -0.74 -26.09
C ILE A 78 -17.31 -0.36 -26.48
N ILE A 79 -18.28 -0.68 -25.63
CA ILE A 79 -19.69 -0.45 -25.93
C ILE A 79 -20.13 0.96 -25.57
N GLY A 80 -19.44 1.61 -24.63
CA GLY A 80 -19.76 2.95 -24.20
C GLY A 80 -18.77 3.53 -23.19
N PHE A 81 -19.09 4.72 -22.71
CA PHE A 81 -18.29 5.42 -21.73
C PHE A 81 -19.16 6.09 -20.67
N THR A 82 -18.58 6.26 -19.48
CA THR A 82 -19.15 7.05 -18.39
C THR A 82 -18.27 8.28 -18.16
N ILE A 83 -18.85 9.48 -18.27
CA ILE A 83 -18.19 10.71 -17.82
C ILE A 83 -18.48 10.86 -16.33
N ARG A 84 -17.43 11.08 -15.53
CA ARG A 84 -17.51 11.45 -14.12
C ARG A 84 -16.86 12.82 -13.93
N SER A 85 -17.52 13.67 -13.16
CA SER A 85 -16.95 14.91 -12.65
C SER A 85 -16.88 14.79 -11.14
N GLU A 86 -15.69 14.93 -10.57
CA GLU A 86 -15.51 15.03 -9.12
C GLU A 86 -15.63 16.51 -8.75
N ALA A 87 -16.83 16.98 -8.40
CA ALA A 87 -16.97 18.33 -7.87
C ALA A 87 -16.16 18.46 -6.57
N VAL A 88 -15.10 19.26 -6.58
CA VAL A 88 -14.33 19.57 -5.37
C VAL A 88 -15.04 20.69 -4.63
N ILE A 89 -15.40 20.43 -3.37
CA ILE A 89 -15.98 21.41 -2.47
C ILE A 89 -14.82 22.24 -1.90
N ASP A 90 -14.84 23.55 -2.13
CA ASP A 90 -13.94 24.47 -1.45
C ASP A 90 -14.34 24.57 0.03
N SER A 91 -13.56 23.93 0.90
CA SER A 91 -13.79 23.93 2.35
C SER A 91 -13.42 25.24 3.03
N ALA A 92 -12.67 26.13 2.37
CA ALA A 92 -12.28 27.45 2.89
C ALA A 92 -13.33 28.54 2.59
N SER A 93 -14.29 28.26 1.71
CA SER A 93 -15.40 29.13 1.34
C SER A 93 -16.59 28.93 2.29
N GLU A 94 -17.07 30.01 2.95
CA GLU A 94 -18.32 30.00 3.74
C GLU A 94 -19.53 29.51 2.92
N SER A 95 -19.46 29.66 1.59
CA SER A 95 -20.48 29.24 0.63
C SER A 95 -20.28 27.84 0.04
N LYS A 96 -19.26 27.07 0.46
CA LYS A 96 -18.90 25.74 -0.07
C LYS A 96 -18.88 25.72 -1.61
N ARG A 97 -18.26 26.74 -2.21
CA ARG A 97 -18.30 26.93 -3.67
C ARG A 97 -17.67 25.71 -4.36
N ARG A 98 -18.40 25.13 -5.30
CA ARG A 98 -17.90 24.00 -6.11
C ARG A 98 -17.02 24.54 -7.21
N LEU A 99 -15.80 24.00 -7.28
CA LEU A 99 -14.85 24.37 -8.31
C LEU A 99 -14.76 23.26 -9.37
N PRO A 100 -14.64 23.60 -10.66
CA PRO A 100 -14.50 22.59 -11.71
C PRO A 100 -13.22 21.77 -11.50
N ALA A 101 -13.29 20.49 -11.85
CA ALA A 101 -12.20 19.50 -11.78
C ALA A 101 -12.07 18.80 -13.14
N PRO A 102 -10.92 18.17 -13.44
CA PRO A 102 -10.76 17.36 -14.64
C PRO A 102 -11.85 16.29 -14.78
N LEU A 103 -12.31 16.05 -16.00
CA LEU A 103 -13.31 15.02 -16.27
C LEU A 103 -12.64 13.67 -16.42
N SER A 104 -13.25 12.65 -15.83
CA SER A 104 -12.84 11.27 -15.98
C SER A 104 -13.77 10.53 -16.96
N LEU A 105 -13.20 9.98 -18.02
CA LEU A 105 -13.87 9.21 -19.05
C LEU A 105 -13.56 7.72 -18.85
N VAL A 106 -14.49 6.99 -18.25
CA VAL A 106 -14.37 5.55 -17.99
C VAL A 106 -14.88 4.77 -19.19
N LEU A 107 -14.03 3.93 -19.78
CA LEU A 107 -14.34 3.07 -20.93
C LEU A 107 -14.76 1.68 -20.47
N GLN A 108 -15.88 1.19 -21.00
CA GLN A 108 -16.52 -0.05 -20.55
C GLN A 108 -16.76 -1.02 -21.72
N THR A 109 -16.54 -2.30 -21.47
CA THR A 109 -17.08 -3.42 -22.25
C THR A 109 -18.38 -3.91 -21.62
N GLU A 110 -19.03 -4.92 -22.21
CA GLU A 110 -20.23 -5.55 -21.64
C GLU A 110 -20.01 -6.11 -20.23
N TYR A 111 -18.76 -6.43 -19.84
CA TYR A 111 -18.47 -7.16 -18.61
C TYR A 111 -17.57 -6.41 -17.62
N SER A 112 -16.83 -5.37 -18.04
CA SER A 112 -15.82 -4.74 -17.19
C SER A 112 -15.45 -3.32 -17.61
N GLN A 113 -14.91 -2.54 -16.67
CA GLN A 113 -14.15 -1.33 -17.00
C GLN A 113 -12.79 -1.74 -17.59
N VAL A 114 -12.40 -1.12 -18.69
CA VAL A 114 -11.17 -1.47 -19.43
C VAL A 114 -10.11 -0.39 -19.31
N ALA A 115 -10.52 0.88 -19.19
CA ALA A 115 -9.62 2.02 -19.18
C ALA A 115 -10.30 3.27 -18.62
N GLU A 116 -9.51 4.22 -18.14
CA GLU A 116 -9.97 5.55 -17.76
C GLU A 116 -9.07 6.61 -18.43
N LEU A 117 -9.68 7.66 -18.99
CA LEU A 117 -8.97 8.82 -19.54
C LEU A 117 -9.33 10.07 -18.73
N GLU A 118 -8.39 10.98 -18.58
CA GLU A 118 -8.61 12.28 -17.96
C GLU A 118 -8.64 13.37 -19.04
N VAL A 119 -9.63 14.26 -18.95
CA VAL A 119 -9.84 15.40 -19.83
C VAL A 119 -9.76 16.69 -19.01
N TYR A 120 -8.83 17.58 -19.36
CA TYR A 120 -8.55 18.80 -18.59
C TYR A 120 -8.16 19.99 -19.48
N CYS A 121 -8.15 21.18 -18.89
CA CYS A 121 -7.52 22.37 -19.46
C CYS A 121 -6.41 22.88 -18.52
N LEU A 122 -5.63 23.87 -18.95
CA LEU A 122 -4.66 24.52 -18.06
C LEU A 122 -5.34 25.65 -17.29
N GLU A 123 -4.91 25.88 -16.04
CA GLU A 123 -5.49 26.88 -15.13
C GLU A 123 -5.47 28.30 -15.72
N ASP A 124 -4.36 28.67 -16.38
CA ASP A 124 -4.16 29.96 -17.02
C ASP A 124 -4.91 30.09 -18.37
N LYS A 125 -5.38 28.98 -18.94
CA LYS A 125 -6.00 28.91 -20.27
C LYS A 125 -7.28 28.08 -20.27
N PRO A 126 -8.33 28.51 -19.54
CA PRO A 126 -9.57 27.75 -19.39
C PRO A 126 -10.29 27.56 -20.74
N ALA A 127 -10.79 26.35 -20.96
CA ALA A 127 -11.57 26.04 -22.15
C ALA A 127 -12.97 26.70 -22.10
N LYS A 128 -13.60 26.90 -23.26
CA LYS A 128 -14.99 27.40 -23.37
C LYS A 128 -16.03 26.56 -22.61
N TRP A 129 -15.73 25.33 -22.26
CA TRP A 129 -16.66 24.42 -21.59
C TRP A 129 -16.38 24.37 -20.08
N PRO A 130 -17.21 25.01 -19.22
CA PRO A 130 -16.93 25.15 -17.79
C PRO A 130 -16.86 23.82 -17.02
N LEU A 131 -17.40 22.74 -17.61
CA LEU A 131 -17.36 21.40 -17.03
C LEU A 131 -15.95 20.79 -17.05
N ILE A 132 -15.09 21.19 -18.00
CA ILE A 132 -13.72 20.70 -18.10
C ILE A 132 -12.87 21.53 -17.15
N GLY A 133 -12.55 20.99 -15.97
CA GLY A 133 -11.71 21.67 -15.00
C GLY A 133 -10.23 21.68 -15.34
N PRO A 134 -9.46 22.45 -14.56
CA PRO A 134 -8.03 22.61 -14.79
C PRO A 134 -7.19 21.50 -14.13
N ALA A 135 -6.06 21.16 -14.76
CA ALA A 135 -4.99 20.30 -14.21
C ALA A 135 -3.62 20.72 -14.76
N ARG A 136 -2.56 20.02 -14.33
CA ARG A 136 -1.17 20.31 -14.68
C ARG A 136 -0.56 19.24 -15.57
N HIS A 137 0.35 19.65 -16.46
CA HIS A 137 1.25 18.73 -17.15
C HIS A 137 2.31 18.21 -16.19
N VAL A 138 2.60 16.91 -16.24
CA VAL A 138 3.73 16.31 -15.51
C VAL A 138 5.01 16.54 -16.30
N HIS A 139 6.11 16.85 -15.61
CA HIS A 139 7.40 17.09 -16.23
C HIS A 139 8.15 15.78 -16.38
N GLN A 140 8.90 15.61 -17.46
CA GLN A 140 9.76 14.42 -17.61
C GLN A 140 10.87 14.41 -16.55
N ASP A 141 11.53 15.55 -16.35
CA ASP A 141 12.58 15.72 -15.33
C ASP A 141 12.01 16.31 -14.02
N ALA A 142 12.16 15.58 -12.91
CA ALA A 142 11.63 15.92 -11.59
C ALA A 142 12.50 16.94 -10.84
N SER A 143 13.72 17.18 -11.35
CA SER A 143 14.67 18.14 -10.79
C SER A 143 14.42 19.58 -11.24
N GLN A 144 13.40 19.82 -12.07
CA GLN A 144 13.10 21.17 -12.54
C GLN A 144 12.49 22.05 -11.44
N ASP A 145 12.78 23.35 -11.51
CA ASP A 145 12.34 24.37 -10.55
C ASP A 145 10.84 24.30 -10.23
N ARG A 146 9.99 24.01 -11.23
CA ARG A 146 8.55 23.89 -11.03
C ARG A 146 8.14 22.70 -10.15
N CYS A 147 8.85 21.56 -10.26
CA CYS A 147 8.58 20.36 -9.48
C CYS A 147 9.10 20.55 -8.05
N ILE A 148 10.27 21.20 -7.90
CA ILE A 148 10.83 21.59 -6.59
C ILE A 148 9.90 22.58 -5.88
N ALA A 149 9.46 23.63 -6.57
CA ALA A 149 8.55 24.64 -6.02
C ALA A 149 7.23 24.00 -5.56
N LEU A 150 6.74 23.01 -6.32
CA LEU A 150 5.53 22.29 -5.96
C LEU A 150 5.71 21.41 -4.71
N ALA A 151 6.81 20.64 -4.64
CA ALA A 151 7.13 19.85 -3.46
C ALA A 151 7.28 20.74 -2.21
N MET A 152 7.93 21.90 -2.36
CA MET A 152 8.08 22.92 -1.32
C MET A 152 6.73 23.48 -0.85
N ASP A 153 5.85 23.83 -1.77
CA ASP A 153 4.50 24.32 -1.47
C ASP A 153 3.70 23.31 -0.64
N TRP A 154 3.70 22.04 -1.06
CA TRP A 154 3.01 20.96 -0.32
C TRP A 154 3.54 20.76 1.08
N ILE A 155 4.86 20.73 1.24
CA ILE A 155 5.47 20.52 2.56
C ILE A 155 5.24 21.74 3.46
N THR A 156 5.37 22.95 2.92
CA THR A 156 5.13 24.20 3.66
C THR A 156 3.68 24.26 4.12
N ASN A 157 2.71 24.03 3.24
CA ASN A 157 1.30 23.93 3.59
C ASN A 157 1.07 22.90 4.70
N CYS A 158 1.69 21.73 4.60
CA CYS A 158 1.56 20.70 5.63
C CYS A 158 2.14 21.12 6.98
N VAL A 159 3.29 21.79 7.00
CA VAL A 159 3.95 22.24 8.23
C VAL A 159 3.15 23.36 8.90
N GLU A 160 2.60 24.28 8.12
CA GLU A 160 1.90 25.46 8.62
C GLU A 160 0.44 25.19 8.98
N ASN A 161 -0.25 24.33 8.22
CA ASN A 161 -1.71 24.22 8.29
C ASN A 161 -2.24 22.87 8.83
N HIS A 162 -1.43 21.80 8.91
CA HIS A 162 -1.93 20.49 9.37
C HIS A 162 -1.54 20.19 10.82
N THR A 163 -2.48 20.31 11.75
CA THR A 163 -2.28 20.06 13.19
C THR A 163 -1.79 18.65 13.50
N GLU A 164 -2.30 17.63 12.79
CA GLU A 164 -1.89 16.23 12.92
C GLU A 164 -0.43 15.98 12.47
N CYS A 165 0.09 16.86 11.61
CA CYS A 165 1.48 16.83 11.12
C CYS A 165 2.41 17.74 11.93
N ALA A 166 1.87 18.77 12.59
CA ALA A 166 2.61 19.80 13.31
C ALA A 166 3.31 19.30 14.58
N ARG A 167 2.82 18.21 15.21
CA ARG A 167 3.50 17.58 16.36
C ARG A 167 4.93 17.13 16.05
N SER A 168 5.22 16.78 14.78
CA SER A 168 6.56 16.45 14.29
C SER A 168 7.36 17.67 13.81
N SER A 169 6.79 18.89 13.85
CA SER A 169 7.37 20.10 13.24
C SER A 169 7.61 21.26 14.21
N ALA A 170 6.99 21.25 15.40
CA ALA A 170 7.02 22.38 16.35
C ALA A 170 8.32 22.50 17.17
N SER A 171 9.16 21.47 17.16
CA SER A 171 10.51 21.49 17.74
C SER A 171 11.46 20.80 16.77
N ASP A 172 12.66 21.35 16.55
CA ASP A 172 13.71 20.62 15.84
C ASP A 172 13.83 19.23 16.47
N PRO A 173 13.69 18.12 15.72
CA PRO A 173 13.72 16.78 16.29
C PRO A 173 15.12 16.38 16.73
N VAL A 174 15.23 15.35 17.59
CA VAL A 174 16.55 14.74 17.85
C VAL A 174 17.02 14.10 16.55
N MET A 175 18.23 14.45 16.13
CA MET A 175 18.78 13.88 14.90
C MET A 175 19.31 12.47 15.14
N PRO A 176 19.25 11.57 14.13
CA PRO A 176 19.86 10.25 14.20
C PRO A 176 21.33 10.28 14.64
N ASP A 177 21.81 9.15 15.18
CA ASP A 177 23.20 9.03 15.65
C ASP A 177 24.21 9.33 14.53
N ARG A 178 23.83 9.04 13.28
CA ARG A 178 24.65 9.25 12.08
C ARG A 178 23.77 9.72 10.93
N LEU A 179 24.26 10.71 10.19
CA LEU A 179 23.58 11.33 9.04
C LEU A 179 24.59 11.62 7.94
N VAL A 180 24.15 11.65 6.69
CA VAL A 180 24.95 12.18 5.59
C VAL A 180 24.73 13.69 5.52
N CYS A 181 25.79 14.49 5.64
CA CYS A 181 25.73 15.92 5.42
C CYS A 181 25.81 16.21 3.91
N VAL A 182 24.81 16.93 3.40
CA VAL A 182 24.54 17.10 1.95
C VAL A 182 24.32 18.57 1.56
N GLY A 183 24.58 19.52 2.47
CA GLY A 183 24.33 20.95 2.31
C GLY A 183 24.71 21.55 0.94
N LYS A 184 23.98 22.60 0.56
CA LYS A 184 23.96 23.19 -0.80
C LYS A 184 25.33 23.61 -1.34
N ASP A 185 26.25 24.03 -0.47
CA ASP A 185 27.58 24.51 -0.84
C ASP A 185 28.71 23.50 -0.55
N LEU A 186 28.36 22.26 -0.18
CA LEU A 186 29.36 21.22 0.08
C LEU A 186 29.82 20.57 -1.23
N PRO A 187 31.12 20.58 -1.54
CA PRO A 187 31.64 19.97 -2.76
C PRO A 187 31.51 18.44 -2.75
N ARG A 188 31.45 17.81 -1.57
CA ARG A 188 31.32 16.37 -1.37
C ARG A 188 30.52 16.07 -0.11
N PRO A 189 29.60 15.08 -0.14
CA PRO A 189 28.91 14.62 1.05
C PRO A 189 29.86 13.90 2.00
N TYR A 190 29.57 13.92 3.30
CA TYR A 190 30.33 13.17 4.32
C TYR A 190 29.39 12.66 5.42
N LEU A 191 29.83 11.65 6.17
CA LEU A 191 29.10 11.08 7.28
C LEU A 191 29.33 11.93 8.54
N TYR A 192 28.26 12.59 8.99
CA TYR A 192 28.23 13.33 10.23
C TYR A 192 27.91 12.40 11.40
N LEU A 193 28.85 12.31 12.35
CA LEU A 193 28.65 11.61 13.62
C LEU A 193 28.01 12.58 14.60
N ASN A 194 26.75 12.32 14.93
CA ASN A 194 25.94 13.27 15.65
C ASN A 194 26.15 13.18 17.18
N ASN A 195 25.95 14.30 17.87
CA ASN A 195 25.81 14.30 19.33
C ASN A 195 24.36 13.90 19.69
N PRO A 196 24.12 13.01 20.67
CA PRO A 196 22.78 12.61 21.11
C PRO A 196 21.80 13.75 21.44
N ALA A 197 22.31 14.94 21.82
CA ALA A 197 21.49 16.10 22.12
C ALA A 197 21.23 17.03 20.93
N ALA A 198 21.85 16.78 19.78
CA ALA A 198 21.72 17.66 18.62
C ALA A 198 20.34 17.52 17.98
N ARG A 199 19.81 18.67 17.57
CA ARG A 199 18.47 18.78 17.00
C ARG A 199 18.54 19.52 15.69
N GLY A 200 17.74 19.12 14.72
CA GLY A 200 17.75 19.75 13.40
C GLY A 200 16.88 19.04 12.38
N LYS A 201 16.64 19.71 11.25
CA LYS A 201 15.86 19.17 10.13
C LYS A 201 16.72 18.20 9.32
N TYR A 202 16.18 17.04 9.02
CA TYR A 202 16.80 16.05 8.15
C TYR A 202 15.75 15.34 7.30
N ALA A 203 16.19 14.76 6.18
CA ALA A 203 15.38 13.88 5.35
C ALA A 203 15.77 12.41 5.56
N THR A 204 14.86 11.49 5.26
CA THR A 204 15.09 10.04 5.23
C THR A 204 14.88 9.51 3.83
N LEU A 205 15.66 8.52 3.40
CA LEU A 205 15.50 7.87 2.09
C LEU A 205 14.86 6.49 2.23
N SER A 206 13.69 6.31 1.63
CA SER A 206 13.06 5.00 1.41
C SER A 206 13.38 4.52 -0.02
N HIS A 207 14.16 3.44 -0.13
CA HIS A 207 14.64 2.96 -1.44
C HIS A 207 14.83 1.43 -1.47
N CYS A 208 14.88 0.87 -2.67
CA CYS A 208 15.24 -0.53 -2.90
C CYS A 208 16.75 -0.67 -3.09
N TRP A 209 17.36 -1.62 -2.37
CA TRP A 209 18.79 -1.87 -2.50
C TRP A 209 19.13 -2.55 -3.84
N GLY A 210 18.28 -3.47 -4.30
CA GLY A 210 18.51 -4.26 -5.53
C GLY A 210 19.68 -5.25 -5.44
N GLY A 211 20.17 -5.54 -4.23
CA GLY A 211 21.32 -6.40 -3.97
C GLY A 211 22.36 -5.72 -3.09
N LYS A 212 23.64 -6.02 -3.33
CA LYS A 212 24.75 -5.43 -2.59
C LYS A 212 24.99 -3.99 -3.07
N ILE A 213 24.97 -3.04 -2.16
CA ILE A 213 25.26 -1.64 -2.45
C ILE A 213 26.79 -1.43 -2.53
N SER A 214 27.23 -0.71 -3.56
CA SER A 214 28.65 -0.43 -3.82
C SER A 214 29.32 0.33 -2.67
N GLN A 215 28.58 1.28 -2.08
CA GLN A 215 29.02 2.10 -0.95
C GLN A 215 28.09 1.86 0.23
N SER A 216 28.64 1.28 1.29
CA SER A 216 27.93 1.03 2.55
C SER A 216 28.85 1.31 3.74
N LEU A 217 28.26 1.75 4.84
CA LEU A 217 29.00 1.99 6.08
C LEU A 217 29.43 0.65 6.67
N ARG A 218 30.73 0.53 6.85
CA ARG A 218 31.41 -0.61 7.46
C ARG A 218 32.44 -0.08 8.43
N LYS A 219 32.91 -0.91 9.34
CA LYS A 219 34.02 -0.54 10.23
C LYS A 219 35.25 -0.05 9.47
N SER A 220 35.54 -0.65 8.31
CA SER A 220 36.66 -0.28 7.45
C SER A 220 36.45 1.03 6.67
N THR A 221 35.20 1.39 6.34
CA THR A 221 34.89 2.61 5.56
C THR A 221 34.55 3.81 6.44
N LEU A 222 34.28 3.60 7.73
CA LEU A 222 33.92 4.66 8.67
C LEU A 222 34.91 5.84 8.68
N PRO A 223 36.25 5.65 8.81
CA PRO A 223 37.18 6.78 8.87
C PRO A 223 37.15 7.63 7.60
N GLU A 224 37.07 6.99 6.43
CA GLU A 224 36.94 7.67 5.15
C GLU A 224 35.62 8.42 5.05
N PHE A 225 34.50 7.77 5.37
CA PHE A 225 33.16 8.36 5.24
C PHE A 225 32.98 9.61 6.09
N VAL A 226 33.61 9.67 7.28
CA VAL A 226 33.58 10.86 8.15
C VAL A 226 34.32 12.04 7.51
N GLU A 227 35.38 11.80 6.74
CA GLU A 227 36.09 12.85 6.00
C GLU A 227 35.36 13.23 4.70
N GLN A 228 34.96 12.22 3.92
CA GLN A 228 34.20 12.37 2.68
C GLN A 228 33.63 11.02 2.24
N ILE A 229 32.44 11.04 1.66
CA ILE A 229 31.89 9.90 0.94
C ILE A 229 32.24 10.07 -0.54
N PRO A 230 32.97 9.13 -1.17
CA PRO A 230 33.39 9.24 -2.57
C PRO A 230 32.19 9.37 -3.52
N SER A 231 31.94 10.58 -4.03
CA SER A 231 30.75 10.88 -4.85
C SER A 231 30.70 10.09 -6.16
N THR A 232 31.84 9.80 -6.78
CA THR A 232 31.94 9.02 -8.02
C THR A 232 31.55 7.55 -7.85
N ALA A 233 31.47 7.05 -6.62
CA ALA A 233 31.10 5.67 -6.32
C ALA A 233 29.67 5.55 -5.75
N LEU A 234 29.01 6.67 -5.46
CA LEU A 234 27.66 6.68 -4.93
C LEU A 234 26.66 6.16 -5.99
N PRO A 235 25.75 5.25 -5.61
CA PRO A 235 24.62 4.86 -6.44
C PRO A 235 23.82 6.07 -6.94
N LEU A 236 23.29 6.01 -8.16
CA LEU A 236 22.57 7.14 -8.78
C LEU A 236 21.32 7.55 -7.97
N THR A 237 20.65 6.60 -7.32
CA THR A 237 19.53 6.88 -6.41
C THR A 237 19.99 7.73 -5.22
N PHE A 238 21.21 7.54 -4.70
CA PHE A 238 21.73 8.33 -3.59
C PHE A 238 22.12 9.74 -4.07
N GLN A 239 22.72 9.84 -5.25
CA GLN A 239 23.05 11.14 -5.85
C GLN A 239 21.78 11.98 -6.08
N HIS A 240 20.72 11.37 -6.61
CA HIS A 240 19.44 12.04 -6.78
C HIS A 240 18.77 12.41 -5.45
N ALA A 241 18.86 11.57 -4.41
CA ALA A 241 18.35 11.93 -3.08
C ALA A 241 19.09 13.12 -2.45
N ILE A 242 20.42 13.19 -2.64
CA ILE A 242 21.24 14.34 -2.25
C ILE A 242 20.78 15.60 -2.99
N GLU A 243 20.58 15.50 -4.31
CA GLU A 243 20.11 16.62 -5.13
C GLU A 243 18.73 17.15 -4.66
N VAL A 244 17.79 16.25 -4.35
CA VAL A 244 16.49 16.63 -3.78
C VAL A 244 16.68 17.38 -2.46
N CYS A 245 17.54 16.89 -1.56
CA CYS A 245 17.81 17.57 -0.29
C CYS A 245 18.38 18.98 -0.51
N GLN A 246 19.34 19.13 -1.43
CA GLN A 246 19.95 20.43 -1.75
C GLN A 246 18.93 21.41 -2.33
N ASN A 247 18.08 20.95 -3.24
CA ASN A 247 17.00 21.74 -3.83
C ASN A 247 15.94 22.12 -2.78
N LEU A 248 15.71 21.26 -1.79
CA LEU A 248 14.81 21.52 -0.68
C LEU A 248 15.47 22.27 0.50
N GLY A 249 16.75 22.64 0.42
CA GLY A 249 17.45 23.31 1.51
C GLY A 249 17.58 22.46 2.78
N ILE A 250 17.65 21.14 2.65
CA ILE A 250 17.84 20.18 3.75
C ILE A 250 19.32 19.79 3.80
N GLU A 251 19.96 19.99 4.96
CA GLU A 251 21.41 19.78 5.12
C GLU A 251 21.80 18.33 5.46
N TYR A 252 20.86 17.54 5.97
CA TYR A 252 21.12 16.19 6.48
C TYR A 252 20.18 15.17 5.86
N LEU A 253 20.75 14.04 5.43
CA LEU A 253 20.02 12.93 4.83
C LEU A 253 20.40 11.62 5.54
N TRP A 254 19.40 10.88 5.99
CA TRP A 254 19.55 9.55 6.55
C TRP A 254 19.31 8.48 5.48
N ILE A 255 20.29 7.60 5.29
CA ILE A 255 20.23 6.44 4.40
C ILE A 255 20.71 5.23 5.20
N ASP A 256 19.87 4.21 5.35
CA ASP A 256 20.14 3.00 6.15
C ASP A 256 21.53 2.39 5.88
N SER A 257 21.88 2.21 4.62
CA SER A 257 23.14 1.62 4.18
C SER A 257 24.38 2.47 4.44
N LEU A 258 24.23 3.79 4.63
CA LEU A 258 25.32 4.72 4.94
C LEU A 258 25.33 5.16 6.41
N CYS A 259 24.24 4.97 7.14
CA CYS A 259 24.09 5.42 8.53
C CYS A 259 24.05 4.26 9.53
N ILE A 260 23.92 3.01 9.08
CA ILE A 260 24.00 1.79 9.90
C ILE A 260 25.23 1.00 9.49
N MET A 261 26.00 0.51 10.46
CA MET A 261 27.19 -0.30 10.20
C MET A 261 26.76 -1.71 9.75
N GLN A 262 26.98 -2.02 8.48
CA GLN A 262 26.44 -3.20 7.81
C GLN A 262 27.15 -4.52 8.17
N ASP A 263 28.29 -4.44 8.85
CA ASP A 263 29.12 -5.57 9.27
C ASP A 263 29.20 -5.76 10.79
N GLU A 264 28.42 -5.00 11.58
CA GLU A 264 28.38 -5.10 13.05
C GLU A 264 26.93 -5.32 13.53
N LYS A 265 26.66 -6.50 14.11
CA LYS A 265 25.31 -6.93 14.50
C LYS A 265 24.73 -6.09 15.64
N GLU A 266 25.56 -5.72 16.59
CA GLU A 266 25.18 -4.91 17.75
C GLU A 266 24.74 -3.50 17.32
N ASP A 267 25.47 -2.89 16.37
CA ASP A 267 25.07 -1.60 15.80
C ASP A 267 23.76 -1.72 15.02
N TRP A 268 23.61 -2.76 14.20
CA TRP A 268 22.37 -3.00 13.47
C TRP A 268 21.16 -3.15 14.40
N LEU A 269 21.27 -3.92 15.48
CA LEU A 269 20.20 -4.07 16.48
C LEU A 269 19.86 -2.75 17.18
N ALA A 270 20.88 -1.94 17.51
CA ALA A 270 20.67 -0.64 18.13
C ALA A 270 20.01 0.37 17.18
N GLN A 271 20.42 0.42 15.92
CA GLN A 271 19.89 1.36 14.94
C GLN A 271 18.50 0.96 14.41
N SER A 272 18.27 -0.33 14.14
CA SER A 272 16.96 -0.83 13.70
C SER A 272 15.87 -0.53 14.73
N ALA A 273 16.17 -0.68 16.02
CA ALA A 273 15.26 -0.34 17.12
C ALA A 273 14.93 1.16 17.20
N LYS A 274 15.75 2.05 16.61
CA LYS A 274 15.54 3.50 16.52
C LYS A 274 14.93 3.95 15.20
N MET A 275 14.77 3.07 14.20
CA MET A 275 14.16 3.45 12.91
C MET A 275 12.78 4.08 13.08
N TYR A 276 12.03 3.66 14.12
CA TYR A 276 10.78 4.30 14.47
C TYR A 276 10.94 5.82 14.64
N GLU A 277 11.92 6.25 15.44
CA GLU A 277 12.21 7.64 15.74
C GLU A 277 12.70 8.34 14.47
N TYR A 278 13.64 7.72 13.75
CA TYR A 278 14.26 8.31 12.56
C TYR A 278 13.25 8.68 11.48
N TYR A 279 12.27 7.81 11.19
CA TYR A 279 11.22 8.14 10.22
C TYR A 279 10.11 9.01 10.82
N SER A 280 9.70 8.80 12.08
CA SER A 280 8.61 9.59 12.70
C SER A 280 8.97 11.08 12.89
N ASP A 281 10.26 11.34 13.08
CA ASP A 281 10.80 12.67 13.34
C ASP A 281 11.43 13.31 12.08
N SER A 282 11.47 12.62 10.94
CA SER A 282 12.03 13.19 9.72
C SER A 282 11.22 14.41 9.25
N TRP A 283 11.91 15.40 8.68
CA TRP A 283 11.23 16.55 8.09
C TRP A 283 10.47 16.10 6.83
N VAL A 284 11.07 15.25 6.01
CA VAL A 284 10.42 14.58 4.88
C VAL A 284 11.11 13.24 4.59
N THR A 285 10.34 12.24 4.17
CA THR A 285 10.87 11.03 3.57
C THR A 285 10.84 11.14 2.06
N ILE A 286 11.96 10.87 1.40
CA ILE A 286 12.05 10.72 -0.05
C ILE A 286 11.83 9.24 -0.35
N ALA A 287 10.74 8.90 -1.02
CA ALA A 287 10.44 7.54 -1.45
C ALA A 287 10.70 7.40 -2.95
N THR A 288 11.56 6.46 -3.33
CA THR A 288 11.97 6.24 -4.72
C THR A 288 11.18 5.11 -5.37
N ASP A 289 9.86 5.26 -5.44
CA ASP A 289 8.92 4.22 -5.93
C ASP A 289 9.22 3.73 -7.35
N GLY A 290 9.66 4.63 -8.23
CA GLY A 290 9.99 4.32 -9.62
C GLY A 290 11.32 3.60 -9.82
N ALA A 291 12.18 3.52 -8.79
CA ALA A 291 13.49 2.88 -8.88
C ALA A 291 13.46 1.47 -8.26
N ALA A 292 13.76 0.45 -9.05
CA ALA A 292 13.80 -0.94 -8.55
C ALA A 292 15.07 -1.27 -7.75
N ASP A 293 16.11 -0.44 -7.85
CA ASP A 293 17.39 -0.60 -7.16
C ASP A 293 18.10 0.75 -6.94
N SER A 294 19.25 0.72 -6.25
CA SER A 294 20.01 1.93 -5.91
C SER A 294 20.75 2.56 -7.11
N GLN A 295 20.90 1.84 -8.23
CA GLN A 295 21.67 2.26 -9.40
C GLN A 295 20.83 2.99 -10.46
N GLN A 296 19.50 2.81 -10.44
CA GLN A 296 18.61 3.36 -11.49
C GLN A 296 18.43 4.87 -11.42
N GLY A 297 18.40 5.46 -10.22
CA GLY A 297 17.97 6.85 -10.05
C GLY A 297 16.47 7.05 -10.31
N PHE A 298 15.96 8.27 -10.06
CA PHE A 298 14.52 8.54 -10.11
C PHE A 298 14.13 9.95 -10.59
N LEU A 299 15.06 10.92 -10.66
CA LEU A 299 14.72 12.29 -11.07
C LEU A 299 14.53 12.44 -12.59
N ARG A 300 15.34 11.74 -13.37
CA ARG A 300 15.49 11.93 -14.82
C ARG A 300 15.24 10.65 -15.61
N ASP A 301 14.30 9.83 -15.16
CA ASP A 301 13.94 8.62 -15.93
C ASP A 301 13.38 9.05 -17.30
N PRO A 302 13.97 8.61 -18.42
CA PRO A 302 13.45 8.92 -19.76
C PRO A 302 12.01 8.45 -19.96
N ASN A 303 11.57 7.44 -19.22
CA ASN A 303 10.21 6.91 -19.22
C ASN A 303 9.28 7.67 -18.27
N ARG A 304 9.82 8.54 -17.41
CA ARG A 304 9.03 9.41 -16.55
C ARG A 304 8.21 10.32 -17.41
N VAL A 305 6.90 10.15 -17.32
CA VAL A 305 5.94 10.73 -18.26
C VAL A 305 6.14 10.13 -19.65
N SER A 306 5.33 9.13 -19.96
CA SER A 306 4.89 8.82 -21.33
C SER A 306 4.15 10.03 -21.94
N ASN A 307 4.87 11.13 -22.18
CA ASN A 307 4.39 12.31 -22.91
C ASN A 307 4.09 11.99 -24.39
N SER A 308 4.18 10.72 -24.80
CA SER A 308 3.59 10.19 -26.03
C SER A 308 2.07 9.94 -25.94
N SER A 309 1.40 10.22 -24.80
CA SER A 309 -0.05 9.96 -24.60
C SER A 309 -0.93 11.17 -24.25
N VAL A 310 -0.39 12.40 -24.15
CA VAL A 310 -1.24 13.60 -23.99
C VAL A 310 -1.67 14.12 -25.36
N LYS A 311 -2.96 14.15 -25.64
CA LYS A 311 -3.53 14.69 -26.88
C LYS A 311 -4.07 16.09 -26.65
N ARG A 312 -3.59 17.03 -27.46
CA ARG A 312 -4.00 18.44 -27.43
C ARG A 312 -5.04 18.69 -28.51
N PHE A 313 -6.14 19.33 -28.13
CA PHE A 313 -7.21 19.73 -29.03
C PHE A 313 -7.49 21.22 -28.86
N GLU A 314 -7.26 21.99 -29.93
CA GLU A 314 -7.50 23.43 -29.91
C GLU A 314 -8.99 23.74 -29.75
N CYS A 315 -9.31 24.73 -28.92
CA CYS A 315 -10.67 25.18 -28.72
C CYS A 315 -10.74 26.68 -28.39
N PRO A 316 -11.90 27.33 -28.61
CA PRO A 316 -12.10 28.69 -28.13
C PRO A 316 -11.92 28.78 -26.61
N GLY A 317 -11.39 29.90 -26.11
CA GLY A 317 -11.34 30.18 -24.68
C GLY A 317 -12.73 30.50 -24.09
N SER A 318 -12.81 30.58 -22.77
CA SER A 318 -14.02 30.98 -22.03
C SER A 318 -14.64 32.29 -22.53
N ASN A 319 -13.81 33.22 -23.03
CA ASN A 319 -14.21 34.55 -23.45
C ASN A 319 -14.63 34.63 -24.93
N GLY A 320 -14.64 33.50 -25.65
CA GLY A 320 -15.09 33.44 -27.05
C GLY A 320 -14.06 33.88 -28.09
N GLU A 321 -12.90 34.40 -27.68
CA GLU A 321 -11.78 34.70 -28.57
C GLU A 321 -11.13 33.40 -29.09
N SER A 322 -11.04 33.28 -30.40
CA SER A 322 -10.49 32.12 -31.10
C SER A 322 -8.99 32.27 -31.29
N SER A 323 -8.18 31.82 -30.31
CA SER A 323 -6.82 31.26 -30.55
C SER A 323 -6.00 30.80 -29.32
N GLU A 324 -6.42 30.94 -28.05
CA GLU A 324 -5.46 30.68 -26.94
C GLU A 324 -5.71 29.50 -25.99
N SER A 325 -6.83 28.75 -26.09
CA SER A 325 -7.09 27.61 -25.19
C SER A 325 -7.01 26.25 -25.90
N ALA A 326 -6.80 25.20 -25.10
CA ALA A 326 -6.79 23.82 -25.55
C ALA A 326 -7.34 22.88 -24.47
N VAL A 327 -8.00 21.83 -24.92
CA VAL A 327 -8.33 20.66 -24.10
C VAL A 327 -7.24 19.62 -24.26
N PHE A 328 -6.82 19.05 -23.15
CA PHE A 328 -5.84 18.00 -23.08
C PHE A 328 -6.50 16.72 -22.61
N ILE A 329 -6.14 15.61 -23.25
CA ILE A 329 -6.62 14.28 -22.86
C ILE A 329 -5.42 13.40 -22.64
N ARG A 330 -5.34 12.79 -21.46
CA ARG A 330 -4.31 11.80 -21.12
C ARG A 330 -4.98 10.56 -20.56
N ARG A 331 -4.25 9.46 -20.48
CA ARG A 331 -4.76 8.31 -19.75
C ARG A 331 -4.86 8.66 -18.24
N LYS A 332 -5.76 8.03 -17.51
CA LYS A 332 -5.83 8.09 -16.05
C LYS A 332 -5.47 6.70 -15.53
N GLY A 333 -4.63 6.63 -14.51
CA GLY A 333 -4.22 5.37 -13.91
C GLY A 333 -5.17 4.92 -12.80
N ALA A 334 -4.93 3.73 -12.28
CA ALA A 334 -5.44 3.30 -10.99
C ALA A 334 -4.41 3.65 -9.89
N PRO A 335 -4.84 3.84 -8.62
CA PRO A 335 -3.91 4.07 -7.51
C PRO A 335 -2.82 2.97 -7.41
N LEU A 336 -1.60 3.33 -6.99
CA LEU A 336 -0.47 2.41 -6.78
C LEU A 336 -0.73 1.53 -5.55
N GLY A 337 -1.49 0.46 -5.73
CA GLY A 337 -1.81 -0.44 -4.62
C GLY A 337 -2.44 0.31 -3.45
N PHE A 338 -2.19 -0.17 -2.23
CA PHE A 338 -2.80 0.40 -1.02
C PHE A 338 -1.96 1.53 -0.39
N ASP A 339 -0.70 1.68 -0.80
CA ASP A 339 0.29 2.48 -0.07
C ASP A 339 0.65 3.81 -0.73
N THR A 340 0.40 3.99 -2.03
CA THR A 340 0.75 5.22 -2.75
C THR A 340 -0.34 5.69 -3.70
N PHE A 341 -0.55 7.00 -3.76
CA PHE A 341 -1.48 7.64 -4.71
C PHE A 341 -0.67 8.36 -5.76
N ALA A 342 -0.44 7.70 -6.89
CA ALA A 342 -0.21 8.39 -8.14
C ALA A 342 -1.45 8.26 -9.01
N HIS A 343 -1.89 9.40 -9.54
CA HIS A 343 -3.13 9.56 -10.28
C HIS A 343 -3.02 8.95 -11.69
N HIS A 344 -1.78 8.69 -12.13
CA HIS A 344 -1.43 8.22 -13.45
C HIS A 344 -0.70 6.89 -13.46
N VAL A 345 -1.04 5.90 -12.62
CA VAL A 345 -0.36 4.59 -12.72
C VAL A 345 -1.17 3.52 -13.46
N TRP A 346 -0.61 3.01 -14.55
CA TRP A 346 -1.25 2.05 -15.44
C TRP A 346 -0.89 0.61 -15.15
N ASN A 347 -1.91 -0.26 -15.06
CA ASN A 347 -2.03 -1.69 -15.43
C ASN A 347 -0.76 -2.58 -15.64
N ALA A 348 0.33 -2.35 -14.93
CA ALA A 348 1.47 -3.27 -14.85
C ALA A 348 1.46 -4.01 -13.50
N PRO A 349 1.67 -5.32 -13.46
CA PRO A 349 2.27 -5.94 -12.28
C PRO A 349 3.64 -5.25 -12.06
N ARG A 350 3.97 -4.83 -10.82
CA ARG A 350 5.27 -4.25 -10.38
C ARG A 350 5.45 -2.72 -10.55
N GLN A 351 4.52 -1.91 -10.02
CA GLN A 351 4.54 -0.44 -10.23
C GLN A 351 5.25 0.39 -9.13
N SER A 352 5.49 -0.16 -7.94
CA SER A 352 6.46 0.39 -6.98
C SER A 352 7.23 -0.76 -6.36
N ALA A 353 8.55 -0.76 -6.52
CA ALA A 353 9.39 -1.77 -5.87
C ALA A 353 9.35 -1.65 -4.34
N LEU A 354 9.05 -0.44 -3.83
CA LEU A 354 8.93 -0.16 -2.40
C LEU A 354 7.66 -0.75 -1.81
N SER A 355 6.52 -0.66 -2.48
CA SER A 355 5.24 -1.17 -1.93
C SER A 355 5.25 -2.67 -1.62
N TYR A 356 6.18 -3.43 -2.22
CA TYR A 356 6.36 -4.85 -1.94
C TYR A 356 7.46 -5.16 -0.93
N ARG A 357 8.22 -4.20 -0.41
CA ARG A 357 9.28 -4.47 0.58
C ARG A 357 8.71 -4.37 2.00
N GLY A 358 8.98 -5.33 2.87
CA GLY A 358 8.40 -5.38 4.22
C GLY A 358 8.78 -4.17 5.07
N TRP A 359 10.07 -3.80 5.07
CA TRP A 359 10.60 -2.66 5.82
C TRP A 359 9.95 -1.32 5.44
N THR A 360 9.62 -1.12 4.17
CA THR A 360 9.10 0.17 3.67
C THR A 360 7.69 0.49 4.17
N LEU A 361 6.95 -0.48 4.72
CA LEU A 361 5.62 -0.20 5.31
C LEU A 361 5.79 0.69 6.54
N GLN A 362 6.74 0.32 7.39
CA GLN A 362 7.08 1.11 8.57
C GLN A 362 7.59 2.49 8.17
N GLU A 363 8.47 2.55 7.16
CA GLU A 363 9.00 3.81 6.63
C GLU A 363 7.86 4.73 6.17
N SER A 364 6.86 4.20 5.47
CA SER A 364 5.70 4.98 5.01
C SER A 364 4.76 5.41 6.16
N ILE A 365 4.30 4.47 6.99
CA ILE A 365 3.31 4.75 8.04
C ILE A 365 3.84 5.79 9.05
N LEU A 366 5.13 5.68 9.42
CA LEU A 366 5.72 6.50 10.47
C LEU A 366 6.05 7.92 10.00
N SER A 367 6.55 8.05 8.78
CA SER A 367 6.96 9.34 8.21
C SER A 367 5.83 10.36 8.30
N PRO A 368 6.03 11.58 8.80
CA PRO A 368 4.98 12.59 8.83
C PRO A 368 4.61 13.06 7.41
N ARG A 369 5.60 13.19 6.53
CA ARG A 369 5.49 13.67 5.15
C ARG A 369 6.35 12.81 4.23
N ILE A 370 5.83 12.46 3.06
CA ILE A 370 6.57 11.68 2.06
C ILE A 370 6.44 12.34 0.69
N LEU A 371 7.56 12.48 0.00
CA LEU A 371 7.63 12.76 -1.43
C LEU A 371 7.91 11.46 -2.17
N HIS A 372 6.93 10.99 -2.93
CA HIS A 372 7.02 9.82 -3.77
C HIS A 372 7.49 10.22 -5.16
N TYR A 373 8.64 9.69 -5.55
CA TYR A 373 9.14 9.76 -6.92
C TYR A 373 8.77 8.47 -7.63
N THR A 374 7.56 8.46 -8.18
CA THR A 374 7.05 7.32 -8.95
C THR A 374 7.61 7.35 -10.38
N ALA A 375 7.41 6.25 -11.11
CA ALA A 375 7.77 6.19 -12.52
C ALA A 375 7.00 7.19 -13.39
N GLU A 376 5.89 7.76 -12.93
CA GLU A 376 4.99 8.57 -13.78
C GLU A 376 4.91 10.03 -13.34
N GLU A 377 4.92 10.31 -12.04
CA GLU A 377 4.85 11.67 -11.49
C GLU A 377 5.44 11.76 -10.07
N VAL A 378 5.66 12.99 -9.57
CA VAL A 378 5.93 13.19 -8.14
C VAL A 378 4.60 13.33 -7.39
N THR A 379 4.49 12.63 -6.27
CA THR A 379 3.33 12.74 -5.39
C THR A 379 3.75 13.00 -3.96
N PHE A 380 2.81 13.53 -3.18
CA PHE A 380 3.01 13.88 -1.81
C PHE A 380 1.91 13.27 -0.96
N GLU A 381 2.29 12.74 0.19
CA GLU A 381 1.35 12.38 1.23
C GLU A 381 1.81 12.86 2.60
N CYS A 382 0.84 13.24 3.42
CA CYS A 382 1.04 13.47 4.84
C CYS A 382 -0.04 12.75 5.64
N ARG A 383 -0.21 13.10 6.91
CA ARG A 383 -1.28 12.50 7.73
C ARG A 383 -2.68 12.98 7.34
N THR A 384 -2.79 14.13 6.69
CA THR A 384 -4.08 14.82 6.47
C THR A 384 -4.53 14.83 5.00
N GLU A 385 -3.59 14.86 4.05
CA GLU A 385 -3.90 14.96 2.63
C GLU A 385 -2.88 14.22 1.76
N SER A 386 -3.29 13.95 0.52
CA SER A 386 -2.44 13.49 -0.57
C SER A 386 -2.60 14.39 -1.79
N ARG A 387 -1.50 14.64 -2.49
CA ARG A 387 -1.39 15.51 -3.67
C ARG A 387 -0.50 14.86 -4.73
N CYS A 388 -0.62 15.32 -5.97
CA CYS A 388 0.22 14.86 -7.06
C CYS A 388 0.56 15.99 -8.03
N GLU A 389 1.64 15.82 -8.80
CA GLU A 389 2.15 16.83 -9.73
C GLU A 389 1.11 17.22 -10.78
N CYS A 390 0.27 16.25 -11.17
CA CYS A 390 -0.68 16.40 -12.26
C CYS A 390 -1.98 17.13 -11.88
N GLN A 391 -2.30 17.28 -10.59
CA GLN A 391 -3.53 17.93 -10.10
C GLN A 391 -3.24 19.25 -9.40
N LEU A 392 -4.21 20.16 -9.38
CA LEU A 392 -4.11 21.43 -8.66
C LEU A 392 -4.54 21.32 -7.19
N ARG A 393 -5.31 20.29 -6.86
CA ARG A 393 -5.95 20.12 -5.55
C ARG A 393 -5.59 18.78 -4.92
N PRO A 394 -5.77 18.64 -3.59
CA PRO A 394 -5.69 17.34 -2.94
C PRO A 394 -6.68 16.33 -3.52
N HIS A 395 -6.33 15.05 -3.41
CA HIS A 395 -7.23 13.96 -3.75
C HIS A 395 -8.33 13.82 -2.70
N ASN A 396 -9.59 13.90 -3.13
CA ASN A 396 -10.77 13.76 -2.28
C ASN A 396 -11.38 12.35 -2.41
N ASN A 397 -10.80 11.37 -1.72
CA ASN A 397 -11.34 10.04 -1.38
C ASN A 397 -12.01 9.16 -2.46
N ALA A 398 -11.37 8.00 -2.71
CA ALA A 398 -12.06 6.73 -3.01
C ALA A 398 -11.21 5.51 -2.57
N ALA A 399 -9.88 5.65 -2.57
CA ALA A 399 -9.00 4.85 -1.76
C ALA A 399 -8.23 5.83 -0.86
N THR A 400 -8.11 5.53 0.43
CA THR A 400 -7.37 6.36 1.38
C THR A 400 -6.01 5.69 1.58
N PRO A 401 -4.86 6.39 1.50
CA PRO A 401 -3.56 5.78 1.80
C PRO A 401 -3.63 5.03 3.11
N VAL A 402 -2.98 3.87 3.21
CA VAL A 402 -2.98 3.04 4.44
C VAL A 402 -2.69 3.90 5.67
N LYS A 403 -1.75 4.84 5.58
CA LYS A 403 -1.42 5.83 6.62
C LYS A 403 -2.61 6.70 7.07
N MET A 404 -3.46 7.14 6.16
CA MET A 404 -4.67 7.92 6.48
C MET A 404 -5.82 7.02 6.95
N ALA A 405 -5.97 5.82 6.36
CA ALA A 405 -7.03 4.89 6.74
C ALA A 405 -6.83 4.34 8.17
N ILE A 406 -5.57 4.11 8.54
CA ILE A 406 -5.13 3.76 9.89
C ILE A 406 -5.46 4.87 10.90
N GLN A 407 -5.51 6.14 10.52
CA GLN A 407 -5.79 7.20 11.49
C GLN A 407 -7.25 7.20 11.96
N THR A 408 -8.19 6.89 11.06
CA THR A 408 -9.64 6.96 11.34
C THR A 408 -10.24 5.64 11.80
N ALA A 409 -9.54 4.51 11.58
CA ALA A 409 -10.01 3.19 11.97
C ALA A 409 -9.95 2.95 13.49
N PRO A 410 -10.91 2.19 14.06
CA PRO A 410 -10.80 1.62 15.40
C PRO A 410 -9.51 0.81 15.57
N PHE A 411 -8.94 0.78 16.79
CA PHE A 411 -7.61 0.23 17.07
C PHE A 411 -7.38 -1.20 16.55
N ASN A 412 -8.34 -2.09 16.80
CA ASN A 412 -8.34 -3.46 16.33
C ASN A 412 -8.30 -3.58 14.80
N ARG A 413 -9.16 -2.83 14.11
CA ARG A 413 -9.22 -2.78 12.63
C ARG A 413 -7.94 -2.18 12.06
N LYS A 414 -7.38 -1.17 12.74
CA LYS A 414 -6.12 -0.52 12.40
C LYS A 414 -4.98 -1.52 12.36
N TRP A 415 -4.79 -2.31 13.42
CA TRP A 415 -3.74 -3.33 13.46
C TRP A 415 -3.98 -4.46 12.45
N ALA A 416 -5.23 -4.89 12.26
CA ALA A 416 -5.57 -5.88 11.24
C ALA A 416 -5.20 -5.43 9.82
N MET A 417 -5.47 -4.17 9.48
CA MET A 417 -5.04 -3.59 8.19
C MET A 417 -3.51 -3.57 8.07
N VAL A 418 -2.80 -3.13 9.12
CA VAL A 418 -1.34 -3.13 9.14
C VAL A 418 -0.77 -4.53 8.89
N VAL A 419 -1.28 -5.55 9.58
CA VAL A 419 -0.82 -6.94 9.43
C VAL A 419 -1.11 -7.49 8.03
N ASP A 420 -2.30 -7.24 7.48
CA ASP A 420 -2.67 -7.66 6.12
C ASP A 420 -1.73 -7.05 5.08
N HIS A 421 -1.54 -5.73 5.12
CA HIS A 421 -0.63 -5.05 4.21
C HIS A 421 0.82 -5.51 4.40
N TYR A 422 1.31 -5.61 5.64
CA TYR A 422 2.68 -6.02 5.93
C TYR A 422 2.99 -7.44 5.47
N SER A 423 2.13 -8.39 5.83
CA SER A 423 2.33 -9.82 5.53
C SER A 423 2.25 -10.14 4.05
N SER A 424 1.61 -9.27 3.24
CA SER A 424 1.60 -9.36 1.78
C SER A 424 2.93 -8.97 1.11
N ARG A 425 3.87 -8.36 1.85
CA ARG A 425 5.15 -7.85 1.33
C ARG A 425 6.30 -8.86 1.45
N ASP A 426 7.30 -8.67 0.60
CA ASP A 426 8.59 -9.36 0.57
C ASP A 426 9.54 -8.91 1.67
N LEU A 427 10.09 -9.89 2.38
CA LEU A 427 11.29 -9.72 3.19
C LEU A 427 12.40 -10.57 2.59
N THR A 428 13.55 -9.96 2.34
CA THR A 428 14.75 -10.66 1.91
C THR A 428 15.23 -11.65 2.98
N ASP A 429 15.21 -11.21 4.24
CA ASP A 429 15.42 -12.08 5.39
C ASP A 429 14.13 -12.18 6.21
N GLN A 430 13.57 -13.40 6.28
CA GLN A 430 12.37 -13.67 7.08
C GLN A 430 12.66 -13.55 8.59
N SER A 431 13.93 -13.50 8.99
CA SER A 431 14.34 -13.22 10.37
C SER A 431 13.94 -11.81 10.82
N ASP A 432 13.66 -10.89 9.89
CA ASP A 432 13.26 -9.52 10.20
C ASP A 432 11.75 -9.34 10.47
N LYS A 433 10.93 -10.42 10.45
CA LYS A 433 9.45 -10.33 10.38
C LYS A 433 8.80 -9.48 11.48
N LEU A 434 9.27 -9.55 12.73
CA LEU A 434 8.76 -8.68 13.81
C LEU A 434 9.55 -7.37 13.88
N THR A 435 10.87 -7.42 13.69
CA THR A 435 11.73 -6.23 13.76
C THR A 435 11.34 -5.17 12.73
N ALA A 436 10.98 -5.56 11.51
CA ALA A 436 10.63 -4.65 10.42
C ALA A 436 9.25 -3.98 10.57
N ILE A 437 8.43 -4.40 11.52
CA ILE A 437 7.13 -3.78 11.84
C ILE A 437 7.08 -3.22 13.28
N SER A 438 8.12 -3.47 14.07
CA SER A 438 8.21 -3.14 15.49
C SER A 438 7.93 -1.67 15.80
N GLY A 439 8.41 -0.75 14.95
CA GLY A 439 8.19 0.68 15.09
C GLY A 439 6.73 1.08 14.89
N VAL A 440 6.01 0.41 13.99
CA VAL A 440 4.55 0.63 13.85
C VAL A 440 3.84 0.15 15.10
N ALA A 441 4.17 -1.04 15.61
CA ALA A 441 3.61 -1.56 16.86
C ALA A 441 3.88 -0.60 18.05
N ARG A 442 5.11 -0.11 18.19
CA ARG A 442 5.51 0.88 19.21
C ARG A 442 4.69 2.17 19.10
N SER A 443 4.50 2.69 17.89
CA SER A 443 3.70 3.90 17.65
C SER A 443 2.24 3.73 18.11
N MET A 444 1.71 2.52 17.96
CA MET A 444 0.34 2.17 18.28
C MET A 444 0.13 1.86 19.77
N GLN A 445 1.17 1.48 20.52
CA GLN A 445 1.06 1.16 21.95
C GLN A 445 0.42 2.28 22.76
N SER A 446 0.71 3.54 22.45
CA SER A 446 0.13 4.71 23.15
C SER A 446 -1.39 4.82 23.02
N GLN A 447 -2.01 4.11 22.08
CA GLN A 447 -3.44 4.13 21.78
C GLN A 447 -4.21 3.00 22.49
N THR A 448 -3.53 2.13 23.23
CA THR A 448 -4.16 0.98 23.91
C THR A 448 -3.48 0.66 25.25
N PRO A 449 -4.23 0.25 26.29
CA PRO A 449 -3.64 -0.34 27.49
C PRO A 449 -3.19 -1.80 27.28
N SER A 450 -3.49 -2.39 26.11
CA SER A 450 -3.13 -3.78 25.80
C SER A 450 -1.61 -3.97 25.71
N SER A 451 -1.13 -5.12 26.15
CA SER A 451 0.27 -5.53 25.94
C SER A 451 0.46 -6.09 24.54
N TYR A 452 1.63 -5.85 23.95
CA TYR A 452 2.03 -6.43 22.67
C TYR A 452 2.66 -7.82 22.87
N TRP A 453 2.07 -8.84 22.28
CA TRP A 453 2.50 -10.24 22.37
C TRP A 453 2.83 -10.77 20.98
N ALA A 454 4.10 -10.65 20.60
CA ALA A 454 4.66 -11.22 19.38
C ALA A 454 3.83 -10.96 18.11
N GLY A 455 3.31 -9.74 17.91
CA GLY A 455 2.46 -9.42 16.76
C GLY A 455 0.95 -9.40 17.04
N LEU A 456 0.52 -9.78 18.24
CA LEU A 456 -0.88 -9.74 18.69
C LEU A 456 -1.05 -8.78 19.88
N TRP A 457 -2.25 -8.26 20.11
CA TRP A 457 -2.55 -7.39 21.25
C TRP A 457 -3.36 -8.15 22.30
N SER A 458 -2.99 -8.01 23.57
CA SER A 458 -3.60 -8.75 24.67
C SER A 458 -5.11 -8.54 24.81
N GLY A 459 -5.60 -7.32 24.53
CA GLY A 459 -7.01 -6.96 24.68
C GLY A 459 -7.96 -7.73 23.77
N ASP A 460 -7.47 -8.16 22.60
CA ASP A 460 -8.23 -8.94 21.62
C ASP A 460 -7.64 -10.34 21.41
N PHE A 461 -6.78 -10.82 22.32
CA PHE A 461 -5.95 -11.99 22.08
C PHE A 461 -6.72 -13.24 21.61
N PRO A 462 -7.87 -13.63 22.19
CA PRO A 462 -8.65 -14.76 21.69
C PRO A 462 -9.08 -14.58 20.22
N ALA A 463 -9.61 -13.42 19.85
CA ALA A 463 -9.98 -13.14 18.45
C ALA A 463 -8.73 -13.08 17.55
N ALA A 464 -7.64 -12.50 18.06
CA ALA A 464 -6.39 -12.35 17.35
C ALA A 464 -5.73 -13.71 17.04
N LEU A 465 -5.94 -14.73 17.88
CA LEU A 465 -5.56 -16.12 17.60
C LEU A 465 -6.31 -16.72 16.41
N LEU A 466 -7.37 -16.12 15.89
CA LEU A 466 -8.13 -16.66 14.76
C LEU A 466 -7.67 -16.09 13.42
N TRP A 467 -6.44 -15.59 13.36
CA TRP A 467 -5.79 -15.23 12.11
C TRP A 467 -5.74 -16.42 11.14
N MET A 468 -5.66 -16.16 9.85
CA MET A 468 -5.52 -17.19 8.82
C MET A 468 -4.64 -16.72 7.68
N VAL A 469 -4.01 -17.67 7.00
CA VAL A 469 -3.31 -17.41 5.74
C VAL A 469 -4.35 -17.26 4.63
N TYR A 470 -4.18 -16.22 3.81
CA TYR A 470 -5.05 -15.93 2.68
C TYR A 470 -4.30 -16.13 1.36
N ASP A 471 -4.70 -17.16 0.61
CA ASP A 471 -4.05 -17.59 -0.65
C ASP A 471 -4.77 -17.08 -1.92
N TYR A 472 -5.85 -16.30 -1.77
CA TYR A 472 -6.65 -15.83 -2.90
C TYR A 472 -6.40 -14.36 -3.21
N ASP A 473 -5.32 -14.07 -3.93
CA ASP A 473 -5.29 -12.84 -4.72
C ASP A 473 -5.67 -13.22 -6.14
N GLY A 474 -6.72 -12.60 -6.70
CA GLY A 474 -7.07 -12.71 -8.12
C GLY A 474 -6.01 -12.15 -9.08
N PHE A 475 -4.78 -11.98 -8.58
CA PHE A 475 -3.57 -11.53 -9.24
C PHE A 475 -2.52 -12.66 -9.16
N GLU A 476 -1.58 -12.70 -10.10
CA GLU A 476 -0.65 -13.82 -10.38
C GLU A 476 0.29 -14.30 -9.23
N ARG A 477 0.09 -13.88 -7.97
CA ARG A 477 1.04 -14.06 -6.85
C ARG A 477 0.42 -14.66 -5.58
N ALA A 478 -0.52 -15.60 -5.69
CA ALA A 478 -0.81 -16.54 -4.62
C ALA A 478 0.51 -17.21 -4.15
N ARG A 479 1.01 -16.84 -2.97
CA ARG A 479 2.28 -17.32 -2.41
C ARG A 479 1.98 -18.43 -1.44
N SER A 480 2.63 -19.58 -1.64
CA SER A 480 2.63 -20.64 -0.64
C SER A 480 3.16 -20.12 0.69
N SER A 481 2.38 -20.27 1.76
CA SER A 481 2.84 -20.02 3.11
C SER A 481 3.75 -21.15 3.59
N ALA A 482 4.83 -20.78 4.28
CA ALA A 482 5.76 -21.68 4.94
C ALA A 482 6.08 -21.19 6.36
N ARG A 483 6.45 -22.11 7.24
CA ARG A 483 6.95 -21.79 8.59
C ARG A 483 8.36 -21.20 8.50
N ILE A 484 8.60 -20.10 9.20
CA ILE A 484 9.93 -19.48 9.25
C ILE A 484 10.87 -20.38 10.05
N ARG A 485 12.01 -20.77 9.44
CA ARG A 485 12.95 -21.75 10.04
C ARG A 485 13.74 -21.19 11.21
N ALA A 486 14.20 -19.95 11.12
CA ALA A 486 14.86 -19.27 12.23
C ALA A 486 13.79 -18.84 13.24
N TYR A 487 13.94 -19.22 14.51
CA TYR A 487 12.98 -18.83 15.53
C TYR A 487 13.00 -17.30 15.71
N GLN A 488 11.82 -16.69 15.60
CA GLN A 488 11.59 -15.25 15.70
C GLN A 488 10.30 -14.94 16.44
N ALA A 489 9.32 -15.83 16.33
CA ALA A 489 8.00 -15.73 16.92
C ALA A 489 7.48 -17.15 17.22
N PRO A 490 6.64 -17.31 18.25
CA PRO A 490 5.98 -18.57 18.58
C PRO A 490 4.93 -18.94 17.53
N THR A 491 4.53 -20.21 17.46
CA THR A 491 3.65 -20.68 16.37
C THR A 491 2.25 -20.08 16.42
N TRP A 492 1.78 -19.68 17.60
CA TRP A 492 0.50 -18.98 17.77
C TRP A 492 0.52 -17.55 17.21
N SER A 493 1.70 -16.97 16.96
CA SER A 493 1.84 -15.68 16.28
C SER A 493 1.77 -15.84 14.76
N TRP A 494 1.08 -14.92 14.10
CA TRP A 494 1.08 -14.82 12.64
C TRP A 494 2.47 -14.56 12.05
N ALA A 495 3.38 -13.98 12.84
CA ALA A 495 4.74 -13.68 12.41
C ALA A 495 5.62 -14.95 12.32
N SER A 496 5.08 -16.13 12.64
CA SER A 496 5.77 -17.41 12.45
C SER A 496 5.71 -17.94 11.01
N VAL A 497 4.91 -17.33 10.13
CA VAL A 497 4.72 -17.77 8.73
C VAL A 497 5.09 -16.70 7.70
N THR A 498 5.37 -17.14 6.47
CA THR A 498 5.74 -16.27 5.35
C THR A 498 4.54 -15.75 4.56
N GLY A 499 3.39 -16.41 4.64
CA GLY A 499 2.19 -16.07 3.85
C GLY A 499 1.54 -14.75 4.25
N ARG A 500 0.62 -14.28 3.39
CA ARG A 500 -0.27 -13.15 3.69
C ARG A 500 -1.29 -13.57 4.75
N VAL A 501 -1.49 -12.73 5.76
CA VAL A 501 -2.29 -13.02 6.95
C VAL A 501 -3.43 -12.03 7.06
N ILE A 502 -4.64 -12.56 7.34
CA ILE A 502 -5.79 -11.76 7.73
C ILE A 502 -6.11 -12.03 9.20
N LEU A 503 -6.19 -10.97 10.01
CA LEU A 503 -6.68 -11.05 11.39
C LEU A 503 -8.21 -11.08 11.41
N ALA A 504 -8.80 -11.81 12.36
CA ALA A 504 -10.24 -11.88 12.48
C ALA A 504 -10.85 -10.56 13.01
N SER A 505 -12.01 -10.16 12.48
CA SER A 505 -12.71 -8.93 12.93
C SER A 505 -13.32 -9.15 14.32
N PRO A 506 -13.12 -8.22 15.28
CA PRO A 506 -13.73 -8.33 16.62
C PRO A 506 -15.26 -8.30 16.63
N GLU A 507 -15.90 -7.76 15.59
CA GLU A 507 -17.37 -7.78 15.43
C GLU A 507 -17.94 -9.19 15.32
N VAL A 508 -17.10 -10.18 14.99
CA VAL A 508 -17.46 -11.61 14.91
C VAL A 508 -17.38 -12.30 16.28
N TYR A 509 -16.91 -11.62 17.34
CA TYR A 509 -16.65 -12.19 18.67
C TYR A 509 -17.42 -11.46 19.77
N SER A 510 -18.31 -12.17 20.46
CA SER A 510 -18.99 -11.63 21.64
C SER A 510 -18.35 -12.08 22.97
N HIS A 511 -17.85 -13.32 23.05
CA HIS A 511 -17.26 -13.92 24.26
C HIS A 511 -16.20 -14.98 23.89
N SER A 512 -15.28 -15.31 24.78
CA SER A 512 -14.34 -16.43 24.64
C SER A 512 -14.19 -17.17 25.97
N ASP A 513 -14.22 -18.49 25.94
CA ASP A 513 -13.93 -19.34 27.11
C ASP A 513 -12.42 -19.59 27.25
N LEU A 514 -11.55 -18.77 26.66
CA LEU A 514 -10.09 -18.93 26.78
C LEU A 514 -9.56 -18.07 27.94
N GLU A 515 -9.07 -18.72 28.99
CA GLU A 515 -8.38 -18.08 30.11
C GLU A 515 -6.88 -18.01 29.87
N ILE A 516 -6.28 -16.83 30.03
CA ILE A 516 -4.83 -16.62 29.94
C ILE A 516 -4.26 -16.68 31.37
N LEU A 517 -3.38 -17.64 31.63
CA LEU A 517 -2.81 -17.88 32.95
C LEU A 517 -1.45 -17.21 33.14
N ASP A 518 -0.60 -17.26 32.11
CA ASP A 518 0.78 -16.77 32.15
C ASP A 518 1.28 -16.47 30.73
N VAL A 519 2.13 -15.46 30.59
CA VAL A 519 2.71 -15.04 29.30
C VAL A 519 4.22 -14.83 29.50
N CYS A 520 5.03 -15.62 28.81
CA CYS A 520 6.48 -15.49 28.80
C CYS A 520 6.94 -15.02 27.43
N LEU A 521 7.59 -13.87 27.35
CA LEU A 521 8.17 -13.32 26.12
C LEU A 521 9.59 -12.87 26.42
N VAL A 522 10.57 -13.42 25.69
CA VAL A 522 11.98 -13.06 25.85
C VAL A 522 12.48 -12.46 24.54
N PRO A 523 12.66 -11.12 24.47
CA PRO A 523 13.19 -10.44 23.30
C PRO A 523 14.58 -10.97 22.91
N LEU A 524 14.84 -11.04 21.60
CA LEU A 524 16.16 -11.36 21.05
C LEU A 524 17.16 -10.21 21.24
N GLY A 525 16.66 -8.98 21.31
CA GLY A 525 17.44 -7.75 21.49
C GLY A 525 16.75 -6.77 22.43
N GLY A 526 17.12 -5.48 22.36
CA GLY A 526 16.55 -4.44 23.24
C GLY A 526 15.13 -4.00 22.88
N ASP A 527 14.56 -4.47 21.76
CA ASP A 527 13.24 -4.05 21.29
C ASP A 527 12.15 -5.05 21.70
N PRO A 528 11.23 -4.70 22.61
CA PRO A 528 10.15 -5.60 23.05
C PRO A 528 9.09 -5.86 21.97
N TYR A 529 9.09 -5.10 20.87
CA TYR A 529 8.17 -5.29 19.74
C TYR A 529 8.80 -6.10 18.58
N GLY A 530 10.08 -6.44 18.70
CA GLY A 530 10.85 -7.12 17.66
C GLY A 530 10.88 -8.64 17.81
N ALA A 531 11.91 -9.23 17.20
CA ALA A 531 12.24 -10.64 17.28
C ALA A 531 12.32 -11.18 18.72
N LEU A 532 11.85 -12.41 18.92
CA LEU A 532 11.92 -13.12 20.21
C LEU A 532 12.92 -14.26 20.16
N LYS A 533 13.61 -14.48 21.29
CA LYS A 533 14.46 -15.65 21.52
C LYS A 533 13.64 -16.87 21.93
N GLU A 534 12.62 -16.64 22.75
CA GLU A 534 11.66 -17.65 23.23
C GLU A 534 10.36 -16.95 23.63
N ALA A 535 9.25 -17.66 23.49
CA ALA A 535 7.93 -17.19 23.84
C ALA A 535 7.00 -18.36 24.13
N SER A 536 6.20 -18.25 25.18
CA SER A 536 5.15 -19.19 25.49
C SER A 536 3.98 -18.53 26.20
N ILE A 537 2.79 -19.11 26.07
CA ILE A 537 1.59 -18.65 26.77
C ILE A 537 0.91 -19.84 27.41
N LYS A 538 0.75 -19.81 28.73
CA LYS A 538 -0.08 -20.79 29.44
C LYS A 538 -1.53 -20.33 29.40
N VAL A 539 -2.39 -21.20 28.92
CA VAL A 539 -3.82 -20.96 28.81
C VAL A 539 -4.58 -22.09 29.45
N ARG A 540 -5.85 -21.81 29.76
CA ARG A 540 -6.84 -22.79 30.12
C ARG A 540 -8.04 -22.61 29.19
N GLY A 541 -8.47 -23.70 28.56
CA GLY A 541 -9.49 -23.66 27.52
C GLY A 541 -10.04 -25.03 27.17
N TYR A 542 -11.09 -25.04 26.34
CA TYR A 542 -11.69 -26.28 25.83
C TYR A 542 -10.89 -26.82 24.65
N LEU A 543 -10.32 -28.02 24.83
CA LEU A 543 -9.49 -28.68 23.84
C LEU A 543 -10.15 -30.00 23.39
N ALA A 544 -10.47 -30.09 22.10
CA ALA A 544 -11.12 -31.25 21.49
C ALA A 544 -10.11 -32.06 20.65
N PRO A 545 -9.89 -33.36 20.92
CA PRO A 545 -9.05 -34.20 20.07
C PRO A 545 -9.76 -34.50 18.74
N VAL A 546 -9.05 -34.37 17.62
CA VAL A 546 -9.59 -34.59 16.27
C VAL A 546 -8.61 -35.36 15.38
N GLU A 547 -9.12 -36.01 14.35
CA GLU A 547 -8.32 -36.60 13.26
C GLU A 547 -8.52 -35.77 12.00
N VAL A 548 -7.41 -35.29 11.41
CA VAL A 548 -7.43 -34.52 10.16
C VAL A 548 -6.99 -35.41 9.01
N ARG A 549 -7.77 -35.42 7.93
CA ARG A 549 -7.47 -36.16 6.69
C ARG A 549 -7.33 -35.24 5.49
N LEU A 550 -6.50 -35.67 4.55
CA LEU A 550 -6.35 -35.02 3.24
C LEU A 550 -7.40 -35.56 2.29
N SER A 551 -8.14 -34.68 1.62
CA SER A 551 -9.10 -35.05 0.57
C SER A 551 -8.36 -35.36 -0.75
N SER A 552 -8.80 -36.40 -1.46
CA SER A 552 -8.31 -36.69 -2.82
C SER A 552 -8.88 -35.65 -3.78
N ILE A 553 -8.02 -34.83 -4.38
CA ILE A 553 -8.43 -33.78 -5.32
C ILE A 553 -8.75 -34.45 -6.67
N GLU A 554 -10.01 -34.41 -7.12
CA GLU A 554 -10.36 -34.74 -8.51
C GLU A 554 -9.94 -33.58 -9.44
N ASN A 555 -9.29 -33.91 -10.55
CA ASN A 555 -8.67 -32.97 -11.50
C ASN A 555 -9.65 -31.91 -12.04
N GLY A 556 -9.22 -30.64 -12.05
CA GLY A 556 -9.85 -29.60 -12.86
C GLY A 556 -9.43 -28.16 -12.51
N ASP A 557 -9.39 -27.82 -11.23
CA ASP A 557 -9.03 -26.49 -10.72
C ASP A 557 -8.03 -26.60 -9.57
N ARG A 558 -7.21 -25.56 -9.32
CA ARG A 558 -6.40 -25.50 -8.08
C ARG A 558 -7.38 -25.41 -6.90
N PRO A 559 -7.59 -26.46 -6.09
CA PRO A 559 -8.51 -26.37 -4.97
C PRO A 559 -7.96 -25.38 -3.95
N ARG A 560 -8.85 -24.57 -3.36
CA ARG A 560 -8.46 -23.66 -2.28
C ARG A 560 -7.84 -24.48 -1.14
N PRO A 561 -6.87 -23.96 -0.39
CA PRO A 561 -6.23 -24.68 0.71
C PRO A 561 -7.23 -25.33 1.67
N GLN A 562 -8.35 -24.64 1.96
CA GLN A 562 -9.42 -25.14 2.84
C GLN A 562 -10.18 -26.36 2.34
N ASP A 563 -10.14 -26.64 1.03
CA ASP A 563 -10.85 -27.76 0.43
C ASP A 563 -10.03 -29.07 0.55
N ARG A 564 -8.73 -28.96 0.91
CA ARG A 564 -7.77 -30.08 1.02
C ARG A 564 -7.80 -30.82 2.34
N PHE A 565 -8.25 -30.18 3.42
CA PHE A 565 -8.17 -30.73 4.78
C PHE A 565 -9.57 -30.89 5.37
N LYS A 566 -9.86 -32.09 5.90
CA LYS A 566 -11.15 -32.45 6.49
C LYS A 566 -10.94 -32.98 7.90
N ILE A 567 -11.78 -32.53 8.83
CA ILE A 567 -11.90 -33.17 10.15
C ILE A 567 -12.82 -34.36 10.00
N THR A 568 -12.36 -35.53 10.44
CA THR A 568 -13.10 -36.78 10.38
C THR A 568 -13.29 -37.33 11.80
N SER A 569 -14.18 -38.31 11.96
CA SER A 569 -14.35 -39.07 13.22
C SER A 569 -15.17 -38.37 14.35
N LEU A 570 -15.99 -37.37 14.03
CA LEU A 570 -16.97 -36.80 14.97
C LEU A 570 -18.36 -37.39 14.70
N ALA A 571 -18.89 -38.16 15.66
CA ALA A 571 -20.18 -38.83 15.52
C ALA A 571 -21.31 -37.82 15.23
N GLY A 572 -22.13 -38.10 14.21
CA GLY A 572 -23.24 -37.22 13.81
C GLY A 572 -22.84 -35.95 13.05
N CYS A 573 -21.54 -35.71 12.82
CA CYS A 573 -21.04 -34.56 12.06
C CYS A 573 -20.53 -35.01 10.69
N LYS A 574 -20.70 -34.15 9.69
CA LYS A 574 -20.19 -34.36 8.33
C LYS A 574 -18.89 -33.59 8.14
N GLU A 575 -18.06 -34.03 7.20
CA GLU A 575 -16.82 -33.34 6.83
C GLU A 575 -17.05 -31.91 6.31
N GLU A 576 -18.20 -31.66 5.67
CA GLU A 576 -18.64 -30.34 5.20
C GLU A 576 -19.01 -29.36 6.32
N ASP A 577 -19.15 -29.87 7.55
CA ASP A 577 -19.39 -29.05 8.73
C ASP A 577 -18.10 -28.35 9.20
N PHE A 578 -16.94 -28.65 8.61
CA PHE A 578 -15.65 -28.07 9.00
C PHE A 578 -14.91 -27.44 7.82
N GLY A 579 -14.41 -26.22 8.01
CA GLY A 579 -13.39 -25.58 7.19
C GLY A 579 -12.07 -25.56 7.94
N VAL A 580 -11.02 -26.12 7.34
CA VAL A 580 -9.67 -26.17 7.95
C VAL A 580 -8.74 -25.30 7.12
N PHE A 581 -8.15 -24.29 7.75
CA PHE A 581 -7.25 -23.34 7.12
C PHE A 581 -5.84 -23.57 7.66
N PRO A 582 -4.97 -24.30 6.95
CA PRO A 582 -3.62 -24.56 7.43
C PRO A 582 -2.78 -23.27 7.47
N ASP A 583 -1.83 -23.21 8.40
CA ASP A 583 -0.86 -22.12 8.43
C ASP A 583 0.20 -22.25 7.31
N VAL A 584 0.38 -23.46 6.76
CA VAL A 584 1.42 -23.83 5.76
C VAL A 584 0.80 -24.66 4.63
N ASP A 585 1.06 -24.28 3.37
CA ASP A 585 0.37 -24.83 2.18
C ASP A 585 1.09 -25.99 1.47
N SER A 586 2.31 -26.35 1.88
CA SER A 586 3.16 -27.30 1.17
C SER A 586 2.73 -28.77 1.31
N ALA A 587 2.99 -29.59 0.29
CA ALA A 587 2.74 -31.04 0.27
C ALA A 587 3.53 -31.84 1.34
N GLU A 588 4.54 -31.23 1.97
CA GLU A 588 5.28 -31.73 3.15
C GLU A 588 4.83 -31.02 4.45
N GLY A 589 3.59 -30.54 4.50
CA GLY A 589 3.08 -29.65 5.54
C GLY A 589 3.06 -30.22 6.95
N GLU A 590 2.84 -29.34 7.93
CA GLU A 590 2.78 -29.69 9.36
C GLU A 590 1.56 -30.56 9.74
N ILE A 591 0.60 -30.67 8.82
CA ILE A 591 -0.60 -31.50 8.96
C ILE A 591 -0.41 -32.79 8.17
N VAL A 592 -0.24 -33.89 8.89
CA VAL A 592 -0.09 -35.25 8.37
C VAL A 592 -1.42 -35.97 8.51
N SER A 593 -1.94 -36.47 7.39
CA SER A 593 -3.23 -37.18 7.35
C SER A 593 -3.24 -38.39 8.30
N GLY A 594 -4.28 -38.50 9.13
CA GLY A 594 -4.47 -39.62 10.05
C GLY A 594 -3.70 -39.51 11.37
N GLN A 595 -2.99 -38.40 11.63
CA GLN A 595 -2.40 -38.12 12.94
C GLN A 595 -3.40 -37.41 13.87
N PRO A 596 -3.26 -37.54 15.20
CA PRO A 596 -4.08 -36.82 16.15
C PRO A 596 -3.69 -35.34 16.21
N TYR A 597 -4.71 -34.49 16.15
CA TYR A 597 -4.62 -33.04 16.36
C TYR A 597 -5.60 -32.62 17.45
N TRP A 598 -5.53 -31.36 17.85
CA TRP A 598 -6.45 -30.79 18.83
C TRP A 598 -7.02 -29.48 18.32
N VAL A 599 -8.32 -29.27 18.50
CA VAL A 599 -8.96 -27.99 18.25
C VAL A 599 -9.15 -27.29 19.59
N LEU A 600 -8.50 -26.14 19.75
CA LEU A 600 -8.80 -25.22 20.84
C LEU A 600 -9.97 -24.34 20.41
N LEU A 601 -11.07 -24.39 21.18
CA LEU A 601 -12.24 -23.55 20.94
C LEU A 601 -11.97 -22.15 21.48
N VAL A 602 -12.07 -21.12 20.62
CA VAL A 602 -11.67 -19.75 20.97
C VAL A 602 -12.83 -18.73 20.82
N GLY A 603 -13.81 -18.93 19.92
CA GLY A 603 -14.84 -17.94 19.63
C GLY A 603 -16.27 -18.28 20.08
N GLY A 604 -16.82 -17.50 21.01
CA GLY A 604 -18.15 -17.62 21.65
C GLY A 604 -19.35 -16.99 20.93
N SER A 605 -19.23 -16.63 19.64
CA SER A 605 -20.40 -16.27 18.79
C SER A 605 -20.57 -17.11 17.53
N GLY A 606 -19.68 -18.06 17.20
CA GLY A 606 -19.82 -18.70 15.88
C GLY A 606 -18.78 -19.69 15.43
N ARG A 607 -18.43 -20.65 16.30
CA ARG A 607 -17.92 -21.97 15.86
C ARG A 607 -16.49 -22.01 15.31
N SER A 608 -15.63 -21.05 15.66
CA SER A 608 -14.22 -21.04 15.23
C SER A 608 -13.25 -21.43 16.36
N GLY A 609 -12.13 -22.05 15.97
CA GLY A 609 -11.04 -22.46 16.85
C GLY A 609 -9.70 -22.49 16.12
N ILE A 610 -8.63 -22.81 16.85
CA ILE A 610 -7.30 -23.04 16.26
C ILE A 610 -6.96 -24.53 16.29
N LEU A 611 -6.29 -24.99 15.24
CA LEU A 611 -5.78 -26.35 15.12
C LEU A 611 -4.37 -26.41 15.70
N LEU A 612 -4.16 -27.37 16.59
CA LEU A 612 -2.94 -27.57 17.35
C LEU A 612 -2.36 -28.96 17.10
N SER A 613 -1.04 -29.02 16.96
CA SER A 613 -0.25 -30.24 17.11
C SER A 613 0.43 -30.25 18.48
N ARG A 614 0.62 -31.44 19.05
CA ARG A 614 1.33 -31.59 20.33
C ARG A 614 2.83 -31.59 20.08
N ASP A 615 3.58 -30.91 20.93
CA ASP A 615 5.03 -30.90 20.84
C ASP A 615 5.63 -32.29 21.13
N HIS A 616 6.70 -32.65 20.44
CA HIS A 616 7.33 -33.97 20.60
C HIS A 616 8.06 -34.14 21.94
N THR A 617 8.39 -33.04 22.61
CA THR A 617 9.20 -33.03 23.85
C THR A 617 8.36 -32.86 25.11
N SER A 618 7.13 -32.35 25.00
CA SER A 618 6.22 -32.15 26.15
C SER A 618 4.76 -32.37 25.77
N ILE A 619 4.08 -33.21 26.57
CA ILE A 619 2.66 -33.53 26.34
C ILE A 619 1.69 -32.39 26.65
N SER A 620 2.15 -31.38 27.40
CA SER A 620 1.36 -30.20 27.78
C SER A 620 1.64 -28.98 26.91
N CYS A 621 2.54 -29.09 25.93
CA CYS A 621 2.91 -28.01 25.02
C CYS A 621 2.34 -28.26 23.62
N TYR A 622 1.80 -27.21 23.02
CA TYR A 622 1.10 -27.26 21.76
C TYR A 622 1.60 -26.21 20.80
N ARG A 623 1.72 -26.60 19.53
CA ARG A 623 2.07 -25.74 18.40
C ARG A 623 0.84 -25.52 17.55
N ARG A 624 0.61 -24.29 17.14
CA ARG A 624 -0.45 -23.97 16.18
C ARG A 624 -0.04 -24.39 14.78
N VAL A 625 -0.96 -25.04 14.07
CA VAL A 625 -0.78 -25.49 12.68
C VAL A 625 -1.90 -25.01 11.74
N GLY A 626 -2.92 -24.33 12.26
CA GLY A 626 -4.01 -23.79 11.45
C GLY A 626 -5.17 -23.19 12.24
N ARG A 627 -6.22 -22.83 11.51
CA ARG A 627 -7.54 -22.41 12.01
C ARG A 627 -8.62 -23.41 11.59
N VAL A 628 -9.65 -23.57 12.41
CA VAL A 628 -10.85 -24.35 12.12
C VAL A 628 -12.08 -23.46 12.24
N ASP A 629 -12.93 -23.47 11.23
CA ASP A 629 -14.29 -22.95 11.30
C ASP A 629 -15.27 -24.13 11.23
N ALA A 630 -16.08 -24.32 12.27
CA ALA A 630 -17.11 -25.34 12.32
C ALA A 630 -18.49 -24.75 11.99
N ARG A 631 -19.41 -25.56 11.49
CA ARG A 631 -20.84 -25.25 11.34
C ARG A 631 -21.62 -26.12 12.32
N LEU A 632 -22.91 -25.86 12.53
CA LEU A 632 -23.77 -26.81 13.23
C LEU A 632 -24.08 -27.95 12.25
N PRO A 633 -24.03 -29.22 12.68
CA PRO A 633 -23.82 -29.70 14.06
C PRO A 633 -22.36 -29.80 14.53
N GLY A 634 -21.36 -29.71 13.63
CA GLY A 634 -19.93 -29.84 13.93
C GLY A 634 -19.39 -29.14 15.18
N TYR A 635 -19.85 -27.92 15.48
CA TYR A 635 -19.45 -27.20 16.69
C TYR A 635 -19.91 -27.87 18.00
N GLU A 636 -21.15 -28.37 18.05
CA GLU A 636 -21.64 -29.08 19.25
C GLU A 636 -20.87 -30.39 19.43
N GLY A 637 -20.58 -31.09 18.33
CA GLY A 637 -19.73 -32.28 18.38
C GLY A 637 -18.34 -31.99 18.97
N LEU A 638 -17.69 -30.90 18.56
CA LEU A 638 -16.40 -30.47 19.14
C LEU A 638 -16.53 -30.16 20.63
N LYS A 639 -17.60 -29.46 21.03
CA LYS A 639 -17.84 -29.09 22.42
C LYS A 639 -18.06 -30.32 23.31
N GLU A 640 -18.83 -31.30 22.85
CA GLU A 640 -19.12 -32.54 23.57
C GLU A 640 -17.86 -33.36 23.89
N ILE A 641 -16.90 -33.40 22.98
CA ILE A 641 -15.64 -34.14 23.16
C ILE A 641 -14.52 -33.30 23.75
N SER A 642 -14.75 -31.99 23.92
CA SER A 642 -13.75 -31.08 24.46
C SER A 642 -13.56 -31.26 25.96
N THR A 643 -12.34 -31.01 26.42
CA THR A 643 -11.99 -31.03 27.85
C THR A 643 -11.41 -29.69 28.27
N TRP A 644 -11.87 -29.20 29.42
CA TRP A 644 -11.35 -28.00 30.04
C TRP A 644 -10.05 -28.29 30.78
N GLN A 645 -8.93 -27.75 30.30
CA GLN A 645 -7.61 -28.08 30.86
C GLN A 645 -6.57 -26.97 30.64
N ASP A 646 -5.50 -27.05 31.41
CA ASP A 646 -4.35 -26.15 31.35
C ASP A 646 -3.30 -26.71 30.38
N PHE A 647 -2.77 -25.86 29.52
CA PHE A 647 -1.71 -26.23 28.59
C PHE A 647 -0.93 -24.98 28.14
N GLU A 648 0.15 -25.20 27.43
CA GLU A 648 1.05 -24.14 26.97
C GLU A 648 1.10 -24.08 25.44
N LEU A 649 0.94 -22.88 24.89
CA LEU A 649 1.11 -22.58 23.48
C LEU A 649 2.54 -22.04 23.25
N ILE A 650 3.28 -22.63 22.30
CA ILE A 650 4.70 -22.33 22.02
C ILE A 650 4.97 -21.90 20.57
#